data_AF-A0A562V3B9-F1
#
_entry.id   AF-A0A562V3B9-F1
#
_cell.length_a   1.000
_cell.length_b   1.000
_cell.length_c   1.000
_cell.angle_alpha   90.00
_cell.angle_beta   90.00
_cell.angle_gamma   90.00
#
_symmetry.space_group_name_H-M   'P 1'
#
loop_
_entity.id
_entity.type
_entity.pdbx_description
1 polymer ?
#
loop_
_entity_poly.entity_id
_entity_poly.type
_entity_poly.pdbx_seq_one_letter_code
_entity_poly.pdbx_strand_id
1 'polypeptide(L)'
;MSTVSSPPSPPLAVSAESSGSRALTSFRAGVSLVLLVGFYVFALAVAAGMVWGAVALVTVEVHRVTVALAVLACVLAGAILLGLFKAVRPQRHEPEGMEVSRQDAPGLWEMAEDTARRAGTRAPEEIRLVPEVNAAVSEDTRFLGLSAGRRYLYVGMPLLVTFSKSELRSVIAHEMGHYAHVHTRLGAISYRGRLAIGHVQHQLSQQRYNLVGWLFKAYSYLYLAVQNSISRKQELEADRLSGRIAGRDAARSALQRLNLLAVAWNFYVGNYVNLGLDRGLAPRGIFASFPTIIAAREAEFAAAAAELAARPAARWSTHPATPVRVAALESAPEHGEVAETGPATDLVAGFDRVAATMEAEAIGLGGHRLLDWEDYSPQAIMQHQREVAEAAYRAIARVSGEERGRFGFVLDEIEAGHGPRLFPALGGANFPEGGLGAIVWIAAYDSDALTVAHRWDAPLLVERRNGEPFSVKAILEPLSESPESAALVREALVASGIDLEKARGGQAEVFARQAQVMGAIGSVKLDDVRGDLFITDEGLLFLAGAKGGLVKRRLKATLADNGVAELRAMAGARWLPFEELRSGEAKEPGILWTLAMSNAYANRDNPIKVTLTTTDGATHRLASTNTTDALPGSRDLLYRMVNGGS
;
A
#
# COMPACT_ATOMS: atom_id res chain seq x y z
N MET A 1 -2.03 -19.94 -81.07
CA MET A 1 -2.14 -20.26 -79.63
C MET A 1 -0.74 -20.59 -79.15
N SER A 2 -0.08 -19.63 -78.50
CA SER A 2 1.29 -19.78 -78.01
C SER A 2 1.38 -19.21 -76.59
N THR A 3 1.93 -20.03 -75.70
CA THR A 3 2.20 -19.79 -74.29
C THR A 3 3.29 -18.74 -74.08
N VAL A 4 3.10 -17.81 -73.14
CA VAL A 4 4.16 -16.97 -72.58
C VAL A 4 4.18 -17.16 -71.07
N SER A 5 5.26 -17.76 -70.56
CA SER A 5 5.55 -17.89 -69.14
C SER A 5 6.22 -16.62 -68.61
N SER A 6 5.72 -16.07 -67.52
CA SER A 6 6.40 -15.01 -66.75
C SER A 6 7.53 -15.62 -65.90
N PRO A 7 8.65 -14.91 -65.69
CA PRO A 7 9.77 -15.43 -64.89
C PRO A 7 9.47 -15.35 -63.38
N PRO A 8 10.08 -16.22 -62.55
CA PRO A 8 9.90 -16.18 -61.11
C PRO A 8 10.58 -14.92 -60.51
N SER A 9 9.89 -14.27 -59.57
CA SER A 9 10.43 -13.17 -58.77
C SER A 9 11.62 -13.64 -57.92
N PRO A 10 12.67 -12.81 -57.72
CA PRO A 10 13.79 -13.20 -56.88
C PRO A 10 13.36 -13.29 -55.41
N PRO A 11 13.97 -14.16 -54.59
CA PRO A 11 13.69 -14.22 -53.17
C PRO A 11 14.09 -12.88 -52.52
N LEU A 12 13.15 -12.26 -51.82
CA LEU A 12 13.39 -11.08 -50.98
C LEU A 12 14.48 -11.42 -49.96
N ALA A 13 15.52 -10.59 -49.93
CA ALA A 13 16.68 -10.74 -49.07
C ALA A 13 16.32 -10.55 -47.58
N VAL A 14 15.87 -11.62 -46.93
CA VAL A 14 15.76 -11.69 -45.47
C VAL A 14 17.10 -12.18 -44.92
N SER A 15 18.12 -11.31 -44.78
CA SER A 15 19.35 -11.74 -44.06
C SER A 15 20.29 -10.66 -43.50
N ALA A 16 20.07 -9.34 -43.67
CA ALA A 16 21.02 -8.33 -43.17
C ALA A 16 20.55 -7.55 -41.92
N GLU A 17 19.31 -7.05 -41.88
CA GLU A 17 18.85 -6.17 -40.78
C GLU A 17 18.59 -6.91 -39.45
N SER A 18 18.20 -8.19 -39.51
CA SER A 18 17.95 -8.99 -38.30
C SER A 18 19.23 -9.45 -37.57
N SER A 19 20.37 -9.43 -38.26
CA SER A 19 21.67 -9.84 -37.70
C SER A 19 22.34 -8.68 -36.95
N GLY A 20 22.23 -7.45 -37.47
CA GLY A 20 22.74 -6.24 -36.82
C GLY A 20 22.01 -5.91 -35.51
N SER A 21 20.69 -6.06 -35.48
CA SER A 21 19.87 -5.82 -34.27
C SER A 21 20.08 -6.88 -33.19
N ARG A 22 20.28 -8.16 -33.58
CA ARG A 22 20.66 -9.26 -32.68
C ARG A 22 22.07 -9.08 -32.11
N ALA A 23 23.05 -8.71 -32.93
CA ALA A 23 24.43 -8.45 -32.48
C ALA A 23 24.51 -7.30 -31.49
N LEU A 24 23.78 -6.20 -31.72
CA LEU A 24 23.71 -5.05 -30.81
C LEU A 24 23.02 -5.40 -29.47
N THR A 25 22.01 -6.27 -29.48
CA THR A 25 21.29 -6.69 -28.26
C THR A 25 22.14 -7.66 -27.43
N SER A 26 22.81 -8.62 -28.08
CA SER A 26 23.78 -9.53 -27.45
C SER A 26 25.01 -8.77 -26.91
N PHE A 27 25.50 -7.79 -27.65
CA PHE A 27 26.60 -6.91 -27.22
C PHE A 27 26.23 -6.13 -25.96
N ARG A 28 25.03 -5.54 -25.93
CA ARG A 28 24.55 -4.75 -24.77
C ARG A 28 24.16 -5.61 -23.55
N ALA A 29 23.66 -6.83 -23.76
CA ALA A 29 23.51 -7.82 -22.71
C ALA A 29 24.87 -8.26 -22.14
N GLY A 30 25.88 -8.41 -23.00
CA GLY A 30 27.28 -8.60 -22.61
C GLY A 30 27.82 -7.43 -21.79
N VAL A 31 27.57 -6.18 -22.21
CA VAL A 31 27.92 -4.97 -21.44
C VAL A 31 27.23 -4.95 -20.08
N SER A 32 25.96 -5.35 -20.00
CA SER A 32 25.21 -5.40 -18.73
C SER A 32 25.76 -6.47 -17.78
N LEU A 33 26.22 -7.62 -18.32
CA LEU A 33 26.93 -8.63 -17.55
C LEU A 33 28.31 -8.12 -17.08
N VAL A 34 29.07 -7.46 -17.95
CA VAL A 34 30.36 -6.86 -17.61
C VAL A 34 30.21 -5.78 -16.55
N LEU A 35 29.15 -4.97 -16.61
CA LEU A 35 28.83 -4.01 -15.56
C LEU A 35 28.44 -4.74 -14.26
N LEU A 36 27.59 -5.76 -14.31
CA LEU A 36 27.24 -6.50 -13.10
C LEU A 36 28.46 -7.17 -12.44
N VAL A 37 29.31 -7.85 -13.22
CA VAL A 37 30.57 -8.43 -12.74
C VAL A 37 31.52 -7.35 -12.25
N GLY A 38 31.65 -6.26 -13.01
CA GLY A 38 32.47 -5.10 -12.67
C GLY A 38 32.06 -4.45 -11.36
N PHE A 39 30.76 -4.41 -11.04
CA PHE A 39 30.23 -3.94 -9.76
C PHE A 39 30.75 -4.79 -8.58
N TYR A 40 30.66 -6.12 -8.68
CA TYR A 40 31.17 -7.01 -7.63
C TYR A 40 32.69 -6.90 -7.49
N VAL A 41 33.42 -6.86 -8.61
CA VAL A 41 34.87 -6.70 -8.62
C VAL A 41 35.28 -5.35 -8.00
N PHE A 42 34.58 -4.27 -8.34
CA PHE A 42 34.82 -2.94 -7.79
C PHE A 42 34.56 -2.90 -6.28
N ALA A 43 33.45 -3.45 -5.81
CA ALA A 43 33.13 -3.51 -4.39
C ALA A 43 34.17 -4.32 -3.60
N LEU A 44 34.64 -5.46 -4.15
CA LEU A 44 35.72 -6.25 -3.57
C LEU A 44 37.05 -5.48 -3.55
N ALA A 45 37.39 -4.76 -4.61
CA ALA A 45 38.60 -3.95 -4.68
C ALA A 45 38.59 -2.80 -3.66
N VAL A 46 37.45 -2.14 -3.46
CA VAL A 46 37.28 -1.10 -2.44
C VAL A 46 37.43 -1.69 -1.03
N ALA A 47 36.79 -2.83 -0.74
CA ALA A 47 36.94 -3.49 0.55
C ALA A 47 38.39 -3.92 0.81
N ALA A 48 39.07 -4.49 -0.19
CA ALA A 48 40.48 -4.85 -0.10
C ALA A 48 41.38 -3.62 0.11
N GLY A 49 41.12 -2.52 -0.59
CA GLY A 49 41.84 -1.26 -0.42
C GLY A 49 41.67 -0.65 0.96
N MET A 50 40.47 -0.71 1.55
CA MET A 50 40.20 -0.26 2.92
C MET A 50 40.98 -1.08 3.94
N VAL A 51 41.00 -2.41 3.81
CA VAL A 51 41.77 -3.30 4.70
C VAL A 51 43.27 -3.05 4.54
N TRP A 52 43.77 -2.92 3.32
CA TRP A 52 45.18 -2.61 3.06
C TRP A 52 45.58 -1.26 3.67
N GLY A 53 44.77 -0.21 3.48
CA GLY A 53 45.00 1.11 4.06
C GLY A 53 44.97 1.09 5.59
N ALA A 54 44.07 0.31 6.19
CA ALA A 54 44.01 0.11 7.64
C ALA A 54 45.30 -0.54 8.18
N VAL A 55 45.81 -1.58 7.50
CA VAL A 55 47.07 -2.23 7.86
C VAL A 55 48.25 -1.26 7.71
N ALA A 56 48.35 -0.57 6.57
CA ALA A 56 49.41 0.39 6.31
C ALA A 56 49.47 1.50 7.38
N LEU A 57 48.30 2.03 7.77
CA LEU A 57 48.18 3.10 8.76
C LEU A 57 48.68 2.66 10.15
N VAL A 58 48.42 1.42 10.56
CA VAL A 58 48.87 0.87 11.85
C VAL A 58 50.36 0.49 11.81
N THR A 59 50.92 0.16 10.65
CA THR A 59 52.35 -0.18 10.52
C THR A 59 53.30 1.02 10.55
N VAL A 60 52.81 2.23 10.26
CA VAL A 60 53.64 3.46 10.27
C VAL A 60 53.71 4.07 11.67
N GLU A 61 52.57 4.35 12.30
CA GLU A 61 52.50 4.90 13.66
C GLU A 61 51.27 4.39 14.42
N VAL A 62 51.50 3.78 15.59
CA VAL A 62 50.43 3.22 16.44
C VAL A 62 49.99 4.24 17.48
N HIS A 63 48.90 4.96 17.18
CA HIS A 63 48.26 5.90 18.09
C HIS A 63 46.75 5.59 18.19
N ARG A 64 46.08 6.07 19.24
CA ARG A 64 44.65 5.78 19.46
C ARG A 64 43.77 6.17 18.26
N VAL A 65 44.15 7.24 17.56
CA VAL A 65 43.44 7.72 16.37
C VAL A 65 43.67 6.79 15.17
N THR A 66 44.90 6.33 14.90
CA THR A 66 45.19 5.44 13.77
C THR A 66 44.53 4.07 13.95
N VAL A 67 44.51 3.56 15.19
CA VAL A 67 43.76 2.33 15.53
C VAL A 67 42.26 2.52 15.35
N ALA A 68 41.69 3.65 15.79
CA ALA A 68 40.26 3.93 15.61
C ALA A 68 39.87 4.02 14.12
N LEU A 69 40.69 4.66 13.29
CA LEU A 69 40.48 4.76 11.84
C LEU A 69 40.62 3.39 11.15
N ALA A 70 41.60 2.57 11.56
CA ALA A 70 41.77 1.22 11.03
C ALA A 70 40.58 0.31 11.38
N VAL A 71 40.08 0.38 12.62
CA VAL A 71 38.86 -0.34 13.05
C VAL A 71 37.66 0.11 12.21
N LEU A 72 37.46 1.43 12.02
CA LEU A 72 36.39 1.96 11.20
C LEU A 72 36.47 1.45 9.74
N ALA A 73 37.66 1.46 9.14
CA ALA A 73 37.88 0.95 7.79
C ALA A 73 37.55 -0.55 7.66
N CYS A 74 37.95 -1.37 8.64
CA CYS A 74 37.61 -2.79 8.71
C CYS A 74 36.10 -3.03 8.89
N VAL A 75 35.43 -2.23 9.72
CA VAL A 75 33.96 -2.29 9.90
C VAL A 75 33.25 -1.97 8.59
N LEU A 76 33.67 -0.91 7.88
CA LEU A 76 33.11 -0.52 6.58
C LEU A 76 33.36 -1.60 5.51
N ALA A 77 34.57 -2.16 5.44
CA ALA A 77 34.88 -3.27 4.54
C ALA A 77 34.02 -4.51 4.85
N GLY A 78 33.85 -4.84 6.14
CA GLY A 78 32.97 -5.91 6.60
C GLY A 78 31.51 -5.69 6.21
N ALA A 79 31.01 -4.45 6.32
CA ALA A 79 29.67 -4.08 5.90
C ALA A 79 29.48 -4.23 4.37
N ILE A 80 30.47 -3.83 3.56
CA ILE A 80 30.46 -4.04 2.10
C ILE A 80 30.39 -5.54 1.79
N LEU A 81 31.26 -6.35 2.39
CA LEU A 81 31.29 -7.79 2.16
C LEU A 81 30.01 -8.49 2.60
N LEU A 82 29.43 -8.08 3.73
CA LEU A 82 28.14 -8.59 4.21
C LEU A 82 26.99 -8.18 3.28
N GLY A 83 27.01 -6.95 2.77
CA GLY A 83 26.07 -6.45 1.75
C GLY A 83 26.14 -7.26 0.46
N LEU A 84 27.36 -7.50 -0.05
CA LEU A 84 27.61 -8.36 -1.21
C LEU A 84 27.11 -9.79 -0.97
N PHE A 85 27.43 -10.37 0.18
CA PHE A 85 27.01 -11.73 0.52
C PHE A 85 25.48 -11.88 0.59
N LYS A 86 24.78 -10.89 1.14
CA LYS A 86 23.31 -10.86 1.13
C LYS A 86 22.72 -10.68 -0.26
N ALA A 87 23.32 -9.82 -1.08
CA ALA A 87 22.86 -9.59 -2.46
C ALA A 87 22.99 -10.85 -3.33
N VAL A 88 23.97 -11.71 -3.01
CA VAL A 88 24.24 -12.98 -3.71
C VAL A 88 23.36 -14.13 -3.18
N ARG A 89 22.86 -14.07 -1.94
CA ARG A 89 21.99 -15.12 -1.40
C ARG A 89 20.67 -15.20 -2.19
N PRO A 90 20.21 -16.42 -2.56
CA PRO A 90 18.88 -16.58 -3.13
C PRO A 90 17.85 -16.13 -2.09
N GLN A 91 17.19 -15.01 -2.35
CA GLN A 91 15.97 -14.69 -1.63
C GLN A 91 14.90 -15.64 -2.14
N ARG A 92 14.52 -16.62 -1.32
CA ARG A 92 13.25 -17.34 -1.54
C ARG A 92 12.17 -16.34 -1.17
N HIS A 93 11.47 -15.80 -2.17
CA HIS A 93 10.23 -15.10 -1.90
C HIS A 93 9.22 -16.16 -1.48
N GLU A 94 8.57 -15.97 -0.33
CA GLU A 94 7.32 -16.69 -0.08
C GLU A 94 6.31 -16.16 -1.11
N PRO A 95 5.75 -17.02 -1.98
CA PRO A 95 4.84 -16.55 -3.01
C PRO A 95 3.59 -15.91 -2.38
N GLU A 96 3.26 -14.71 -2.80
CA GLU A 96 2.10 -13.96 -2.30
C GLU A 96 0.80 -14.41 -2.97
N GLY A 97 -0.32 -14.22 -2.29
CA GLY A 97 -1.66 -14.55 -2.80
C GLY A 97 -2.04 -16.02 -2.70
N MET A 98 -3.27 -16.31 -3.10
CA MET A 98 -3.91 -17.62 -2.97
C MET A 98 -3.51 -18.54 -4.12
N GLU A 99 -2.94 -19.69 -3.80
CA GLU A 99 -2.69 -20.75 -4.79
C GLU A 99 -4.00 -21.32 -5.30
N VAL A 100 -4.15 -21.41 -6.63
CA VAL A 100 -5.33 -22.01 -7.26
C VAL A 100 -4.98 -23.30 -7.97
N SER A 101 -5.70 -24.36 -7.60
CA SER A 101 -5.52 -25.66 -8.21
C SER A 101 -6.12 -25.71 -9.62
N ARG A 102 -5.75 -26.74 -10.39
CA ARG A 102 -6.37 -27.02 -11.70
C ARG A 102 -7.86 -27.32 -11.61
N GLN A 103 -8.33 -27.78 -10.45
CA GLN A 103 -9.75 -28.04 -10.23
C GLN A 103 -10.51 -26.74 -9.95
N ASP A 104 -9.88 -25.79 -9.26
CA ASP A 104 -10.47 -24.48 -8.95
C ASP A 104 -10.47 -23.54 -10.15
N ALA A 105 -9.47 -23.61 -11.04
CA ALA A 105 -9.38 -22.72 -12.19
C ALA A 105 -8.97 -23.42 -13.51
N PRO A 106 -9.74 -24.41 -14.00
CA PRO A 106 -9.34 -25.22 -15.15
C PRO A 106 -9.12 -24.39 -16.42
N GLY A 107 -10.00 -23.42 -16.70
CA GLY A 107 -9.87 -22.55 -17.87
C GLY A 107 -8.66 -21.63 -17.78
N LEU A 108 -8.31 -21.14 -16.59
CA LEU A 108 -7.15 -20.29 -16.39
C LEU A 108 -5.85 -21.07 -16.61
N TRP A 109 -5.78 -22.30 -16.11
CA TRP A 109 -4.65 -23.20 -16.33
C TRP A 109 -4.48 -23.55 -17.82
N GLU A 110 -5.56 -23.89 -18.51
CA GLU A 110 -5.54 -24.16 -19.95
C GLU A 110 -5.07 -22.94 -20.75
N MET A 111 -5.61 -21.76 -20.43
CA MET A 111 -5.19 -20.49 -21.05
C MET A 111 -3.71 -20.20 -20.84
N ALA A 112 -3.20 -20.37 -19.62
CA ALA A 112 -1.79 -20.14 -19.31
C ALA A 112 -0.87 -21.11 -20.07
N GLU A 113 -1.23 -22.40 -20.12
CA GLU A 113 -0.45 -23.41 -20.86
C GLU A 113 -0.47 -23.17 -22.37
N ASP A 114 -1.64 -22.86 -22.93
CA ASP A 114 -1.76 -22.56 -24.35
C ASP A 114 -0.98 -21.30 -24.73
N THR A 115 -1.07 -20.26 -23.91
CA THR A 115 -0.30 -19.03 -24.10
C THR A 115 1.19 -19.30 -24.02
N ALA A 116 1.65 -20.13 -23.07
CA ALA A 116 3.06 -20.50 -22.95
C ALA A 116 3.56 -21.28 -24.18
N ARG A 117 2.77 -22.24 -24.68
CA ARG A 117 3.09 -22.99 -25.91
C ARG A 117 3.24 -22.05 -27.11
N ARG A 118 2.28 -21.14 -27.32
CA ARG A 118 2.29 -20.16 -28.41
C ARG A 118 3.42 -19.13 -28.28
N ALA A 119 3.73 -18.74 -27.05
CA ALA A 119 4.86 -17.87 -26.75
C ALA A 119 6.22 -18.56 -26.91
N GLY A 120 6.27 -19.89 -26.99
CA GLY A 120 7.53 -20.65 -27.05
C GLY A 120 8.28 -20.66 -25.72
N THR A 121 7.58 -20.54 -24.59
CA THR A 121 8.18 -20.56 -23.24
C THR A 121 7.57 -21.67 -22.38
N ARG A 122 8.16 -21.89 -21.20
CA ARG A 122 7.68 -22.91 -20.26
C ARG A 122 6.38 -22.47 -19.58
N ALA A 123 5.44 -23.39 -19.41
CA ALA A 123 4.23 -23.12 -18.65
C ALA A 123 4.56 -22.82 -17.16
N PRO A 124 3.75 -22.01 -16.46
CA PRO A 124 3.86 -21.87 -15.01
C PRO A 124 3.62 -23.21 -14.32
N GLU A 125 4.33 -23.44 -13.22
CA GLU A 125 4.15 -24.61 -12.35
C GLU A 125 3.11 -24.35 -11.25
N GLU A 126 2.76 -23.08 -11.04
CA GLU A 126 1.81 -22.62 -10.04
C GLU A 126 1.12 -21.34 -10.51
N ILE A 127 -0.19 -21.23 -10.26
CA ILE A 127 -0.98 -20.03 -10.52
C ILE A 127 -1.48 -19.51 -9.18
N ARG A 128 -1.35 -18.20 -8.96
CA ARG A 128 -1.81 -17.51 -7.75
C ARG A 128 -2.74 -16.36 -8.07
N LEU A 129 -3.77 -16.21 -7.25
CA LEU A 129 -4.68 -15.08 -7.29
C LEU A 129 -4.25 -14.03 -6.27
N VAL A 130 -4.23 -12.77 -6.70
CA VAL A 130 -3.74 -11.64 -5.88
C VAL A 130 -4.79 -10.52 -5.82
N PRO A 131 -4.85 -9.71 -4.75
CA PRO A 131 -5.90 -8.71 -4.56
C PRO A 131 -5.57 -7.37 -5.24
N GLU A 132 -4.66 -7.32 -6.22
CA GLU A 132 -4.30 -6.10 -6.96
C GLU A 132 -4.65 -6.18 -8.45
N VAL A 133 -4.73 -5.02 -9.11
CA VAL A 133 -4.79 -4.92 -10.59
C VAL A 133 -3.40 -5.27 -11.14
N ASN A 134 -3.10 -6.56 -11.20
CA ASN A 134 -1.79 -7.04 -11.61
C ASN A 134 -1.89 -8.37 -12.36
N ALA A 135 -1.00 -8.59 -13.31
CA ALA A 135 -0.67 -9.92 -13.79
C ALA A 135 0.84 -9.97 -13.98
N ALA A 136 1.48 -11.00 -13.45
CA ALA A 136 2.93 -11.09 -13.48
C ALA A 136 3.37 -12.53 -13.56
N VAL A 137 4.44 -12.79 -14.31
CA VAL A 137 5.14 -14.07 -14.27
C VAL A 137 6.44 -13.88 -13.50
N SER A 138 6.69 -14.76 -12.52
CA SER A 138 7.96 -14.81 -11.79
C SER A 138 8.58 -16.20 -11.90
N GLU A 139 9.91 -16.28 -11.78
CA GLU A 139 10.62 -17.55 -11.80
C GLU A 139 11.71 -17.58 -10.74
N ASP A 140 11.62 -18.54 -9.83
CA ASP A 140 12.70 -18.86 -8.91
C ASP A 140 13.94 -19.18 -9.72
N THR A 141 15.08 -18.67 -9.29
CA THR A 141 16.35 -18.87 -10.01
C THR A 141 17.36 -19.52 -9.09
N ARG A 142 17.88 -20.68 -9.50
CA ARG A 142 18.91 -21.44 -8.77
C ARG A 142 20.30 -21.04 -9.30
N PHE A 143 21.35 -21.26 -8.49
CA PHE A 143 22.75 -20.96 -8.82
C PHE A 143 22.97 -19.54 -9.41
N LEU A 144 22.60 -18.48 -8.70
CA LEU A 144 22.80 -17.09 -9.13
C LEU A 144 22.10 -16.69 -10.44
N GLY A 145 21.05 -17.41 -10.86
CA GLY A 145 20.35 -17.14 -12.13
C GLY A 145 20.79 -18.03 -13.28
N LEU A 146 21.71 -18.98 -13.05
CA LEU A 146 22.24 -19.86 -14.09
C LEU A 146 21.31 -21.03 -14.45
N SER A 147 20.33 -21.32 -13.59
CA SER A 147 19.32 -22.36 -13.86
C SER A 147 17.92 -21.89 -13.49
N ALA A 148 17.00 -22.15 -14.41
CA ALA A 148 15.55 -22.04 -14.23
C ALA A 148 15.08 -22.83 -13.00
N GLY A 149 14.19 -22.23 -12.21
CA GLY A 149 13.54 -22.85 -11.05
C GLY A 149 12.03 -22.87 -11.24
N ARG A 150 11.26 -22.81 -10.15
CA ARG A 150 9.79 -22.87 -10.21
C ARG A 150 9.22 -21.58 -10.78
N ARG A 151 8.26 -21.68 -11.70
CA ARG A 151 7.60 -20.52 -12.35
C ARG A 151 6.20 -20.32 -11.79
N TYR A 152 5.90 -19.09 -11.39
CA TYR A 152 4.61 -18.67 -10.84
C TYR A 152 3.96 -17.67 -11.79
N LEU A 153 2.66 -17.83 -12.02
CA LEU A 153 1.81 -16.83 -12.66
C LEU A 153 0.88 -16.22 -11.61
N TYR A 154 0.99 -14.92 -11.40
CA TYR A 154 0.08 -14.15 -10.56
C TYR A 154 -0.99 -13.51 -11.43
N VAL A 155 -2.26 -13.63 -11.04
CA VAL A 155 -3.40 -13.03 -11.71
C VAL A 155 -4.26 -12.29 -10.70
N GLY A 156 -4.46 -11.00 -10.96
CA GLY A 156 -5.25 -10.12 -10.12
C GLY A 156 -6.73 -10.44 -10.19
N MET A 157 -7.38 -10.58 -9.04
CA MET A 157 -8.83 -10.68 -8.95
C MET A 157 -9.57 -9.52 -9.64
N PRO A 158 -9.11 -8.25 -9.52
CA PRO A 158 -9.69 -7.13 -10.27
C PRO A 158 -9.64 -7.31 -11.79
N LEU A 159 -8.65 -8.03 -12.33
CA LEU A 159 -8.59 -8.33 -13.76
C LEU A 159 -9.61 -9.39 -14.14
N LEU A 160 -9.77 -10.44 -13.33
CA LEU A 160 -10.73 -11.52 -13.61
C LEU A 160 -12.18 -11.02 -13.68
N VAL A 161 -12.57 -10.11 -12.79
CA VAL A 161 -13.94 -9.57 -12.74
C VAL A 161 -14.23 -8.51 -13.80
N THR A 162 -13.21 -7.94 -14.43
CA THR A 162 -13.39 -6.84 -15.40
C THR A 162 -13.03 -7.21 -16.83
N PHE A 163 -12.05 -8.08 -17.04
CA PHE A 163 -11.58 -8.44 -18.37
C PHE A 163 -12.42 -9.54 -19.00
N SER A 164 -12.48 -9.50 -20.33
CA SER A 164 -12.79 -10.66 -21.15
C SER A 164 -11.64 -11.67 -21.13
N LYS A 165 -11.93 -12.91 -21.50
CA LYS A 165 -10.90 -13.97 -21.67
C LYS A 165 -9.81 -13.56 -22.65
N SER A 166 -10.16 -12.86 -23.73
CA SER A 166 -9.19 -12.39 -24.73
C SER A 166 -8.28 -11.28 -24.21
N GLU A 167 -8.81 -10.33 -23.43
CA GLU A 167 -7.99 -9.29 -22.78
C GLU A 167 -7.04 -9.90 -21.74
N LEU A 168 -7.52 -10.82 -20.90
CA LEU A 168 -6.67 -11.51 -19.94
C LEU A 168 -5.55 -12.31 -20.64
N ARG A 169 -5.89 -13.06 -21.70
CA ARG A 169 -4.89 -13.77 -22.52
C ARG A 169 -3.85 -12.81 -23.07
N SER A 170 -4.25 -11.61 -23.50
CA SER A 170 -3.31 -10.61 -24.00
C SER A 170 -2.28 -10.21 -22.94
N VAL A 171 -2.74 -9.93 -21.71
CA VAL A 171 -1.82 -9.57 -20.62
C VAL A 171 -0.92 -10.74 -20.25
N ILE A 172 -1.46 -11.96 -20.12
CA ILE A 172 -0.65 -13.16 -19.86
C ILE A 172 0.39 -13.38 -20.97
N ALA A 173 0.01 -13.18 -22.24
CA ALA A 173 0.92 -13.30 -23.38
C ALA A 173 2.02 -12.24 -23.36
N HIS A 174 1.71 -11.01 -22.95
CA HIS A 174 2.68 -9.95 -22.75
C HIS A 174 3.70 -10.35 -21.67
N GLU A 175 3.23 -10.77 -20.49
CA GLU A 175 4.09 -11.19 -19.38
C GLU A 175 4.97 -12.40 -19.75
N MET A 176 4.41 -13.38 -20.46
CA MET A 176 5.17 -14.52 -20.97
C MET A 176 6.17 -14.13 -22.07
N GLY A 177 5.91 -13.05 -22.81
CA GLY A 177 6.82 -12.49 -23.81
C GLY A 177 8.16 -12.06 -23.23
N HIS A 178 8.17 -11.59 -21.99
CA HIS A 178 9.42 -11.32 -21.27
C HIS A 178 10.28 -12.58 -21.05
N TYR A 179 9.69 -13.78 -21.06
CA TYR A 179 10.38 -15.06 -20.89
C TYR A 179 10.59 -15.84 -22.18
N ALA A 180 9.85 -15.53 -23.26
CA ALA A 180 9.96 -16.17 -24.56
C ALA A 180 11.28 -15.88 -25.27
N HIS A 181 11.79 -14.65 -25.17
CA HIS A 181 13.05 -14.25 -25.83
C HIS A 181 14.28 -14.43 -24.93
N VAL A 182 14.09 -14.90 -23.69
CA VAL A 182 15.17 -15.18 -22.72
C VAL A 182 15.68 -16.62 -22.88
N HIS A 183 15.93 -17.05 -24.12
CA HIS A 183 16.70 -18.28 -24.37
C HIS A 183 18.19 -18.13 -24.02
N THR A 184 18.64 -16.91 -23.72
CA THR A 184 20.00 -16.69 -23.20
C THR A 184 19.95 -16.58 -21.68
N ARG A 185 20.81 -17.37 -21.02
CA ARG A 185 21.15 -17.33 -19.58
C ARG A 185 21.46 -15.92 -19.03
N LEU A 186 21.46 -14.89 -19.88
CA LEU A 186 21.80 -13.48 -19.62
C LEU A 186 20.57 -12.62 -19.26
N GLY A 187 19.34 -13.01 -19.64
CA GLY A 187 18.14 -12.21 -19.35
C GLY A 187 17.79 -12.18 -17.86
N ALA A 188 17.81 -13.34 -17.20
CA ALA A 188 17.62 -13.48 -15.74
C ALA A 188 18.71 -12.74 -14.93
N ILE A 189 19.92 -12.63 -15.48
CA ILE A 189 21.05 -11.91 -14.87
C ILE A 189 20.83 -10.39 -14.92
N SER A 190 20.17 -9.87 -15.97
CA SER A 190 19.87 -8.43 -16.07
C SER A 190 18.78 -7.98 -15.09
N TYR A 191 17.78 -8.82 -14.81
CA TYR A 191 16.75 -8.56 -13.79
C TYR A 191 17.35 -8.59 -12.37
N ARG A 192 18.23 -9.56 -12.07
CA ARG A 192 18.93 -9.61 -10.77
C ARG A 192 19.95 -8.48 -10.57
N GLY A 193 20.63 -8.05 -11.63
CA GLY A 193 21.50 -6.87 -11.55
C GLY A 193 20.71 -5.60 -11.19
N ARG A 194 19.48 -5.48 -11.68
CA ARG A 194 18.54 -4.42 -11.31
C ARG A 194 18.12 -4.49 -9.84
N LEU A 195 17.77 -5.68 -9.33
CA LEU A 195 17.42 -5.86 -7.91
C LEU A 195 18.61 -5.64 -6.97
N ALA A 196 19.81 -6.11 -7.34
CA ALA A 196 21.04 -5.87 -6.57
C ALA A 196 21.40 -4.39 -6.51
N ILE A 197 21.28 -3.67 -7.63
CA ILE A 197 21.55 -2.22 -7.69
C ILE A 197 20.45 -1.42 -6.99
N GLY A 198 19.19 -1.82 -7.10
CA GLY A 198 18.07 -1.21 -6.36
C GLY A 198 18.22 -1.35 -4.84
N HIS A 199 18.60 -2.53 -4.35
CA HIS A 199 18.89 -2.76 -2.93
C HIS A 199 20.08 -1.92 -2.44
N VAL A 200 21.16 -1.86 -3.23
CA VAL A 200 22.35 -1.05 -2.90
C VAL A 200 22.01 0.45 -2.94
N GLN A 201 21.20 0.90 -3.89
CA GLN A 201 20.71 2.27 -3.97
C GLN A 201 19.82 2.63 -2.77
N HIS A 202 18.90 1.75 -2.37
CA HIS A 202 18.01 1.97 -1.23
C HIS A 202 18.79 2.02 0.10
N GLN A 203 19.83 1.19 0.25
CA GLN A 203 20.70 1.23 1.44
C GLN A 203 21.64 2.43 1.46
N LEU A 204 22.12 2.90 0.30
CA LEU A 204 23.06 4.02 0.21
C LEU A 204 22.38 5.40 0.13
N SER A 205 21.12 5.49 -0.34
CA SER A 205 20.37 6.75 -0.42
C SER A 205 20.02 7.34 0.95
N GLN A 206 20.03 6.51 2.00
CA GLN A 206 19.83 6.94 3.38
C GLN A 206 21.07 7.62 4.00
N GLN A 207 22.23 7.60 3.33
CA GLN A 207 23.48 8.19 3.83
C GLN A 207 23.76 9.50 3.09
N ARG A 208 23.45 10.64 3.73
CA ARG A 208 23.39 11.96 3.07
C ARG A 208 24.74 12.53 2.62
N TYR A 209 25.88 11.99 3.10
CA TYR A 209 27.23 12.40 2.67
C TYR A 209 28.24 11.24 2.76
N ASN A 210 28.43 10.50 1.66
CA ASN A 210 29.55 9.58 1.51
C ASN A 210 30.01 9.53 0.05
N LEU A 211 31.30 9.77 -0.20
CA LEU A 211 31.94 9.68 -1.52
C LEU A 211 31.68 8.32 -2.19
N VAL A 212 31.63 7.27 -1.37
CA VAL A 212 31.26 5.91 -1.81
C VAL A 212 29.81 5.88 -2.31
N GLY A 213 28.86 6.46 -1.57
CA GLY A 213 27.46 6.55 -2.00
C GLY A 213 27.28 7.31 -3.31
N TRP A 214 28.05 8.37 -3.54
CA TRP A 214 28.05 9.11 -4.80
C TRP A 214 28.60 8.28 -5.98
N LEU A 215 29.70 7.56 -5.79
CA LEU A 215 30.28 6.67 -6.82
C LEU A 215 29.32 5.53 -7.19
N PHE A 216 28.69 4.90 -6.20
CA PHE A 216 27.68 3.86 -6.43
C PHE A 216 26.42 4.42 -7.10
N LYS A 217 26.01 5.65 -6.77
CA LYS A 217 24.92 6.36 -7.44
C LYS A 217 25.23 6.63 -8.92
N ALA A 218 26.42 7.15 -9.23
CA ALA A 218 26.89 7.37 -10.60
C ALA A 218 26.92 6.04 -11.40
N TYR A 219 27.41 4.97 -10.78
CA TYR A 219 27.42 3.63 -11.38
C TYR A 219 26.00 3.10 -11.65
N SER A 220 25.08 3.28 -10.71
CA SER A 220 23.67 2.88 -10.88
C SER A 220 22.98 3.66 -12.00
N TYR A 221 23.26 4.96 -12.18
CA TYR A 221 22.75 5.72 -13.33
C TYR A 221 23.27 5.21 -14.66
N LEU A 222 24.56 4.84 -14.75
CA LEU A 222 25.14 4.26 -15.96
C LEU A 222 24.49 2.91 -16.28
N TYR A 223 24.32 2.05 -15.27
CA TYR A 223 23.65 0.76 -15.42
C TYR A 223 22.19 0.90 -15.89
N LEU A 224 21.42 1.78 -15.24
CA LEU A 224 20.03 2.09 -15.61
C LEU A 224 19.92 2.69 -17.01
N ALA A 225 20.85 3.57 -17.41
CA ALA A 225 20.87 4.17 -18.75
C ALA A 225 21.05 3.12 -19.86
N VAL A 226 21.94 2.14 -19.66
CA VAL A 226 22.15 1.03 -20.59
C VAL A 226 20.91 0.12 -20.62
N GLN A 227 20.37 -0.22 -19.45
CA GLN A 227 19.26 -1.16 -19.31
C GLN A 227 17.92 -0.61 -19.81
N ASN A 228 17.63 0.67 -19.63
CA ASN A 228 16.36 1.27 -20.04
C ASN A 228 16.13 1.20 -21.56
N SER A 229 17.19 1.25 -22.37
CA SER A 229 17.09 1.11 -23.82
C SER A 229 16.75 -0.31 -24.28
N ILE A 230 17.17 -1.32 -23.50
CA ILE A 230 16.89 -2.74 -23.74
C ILE A 230 15.46 -3.06 -23.28
N SER A 231 15.08 -2.54 -22.10
CA SER A 231 13.72 -2.70 -21.54
C SER A 231 12.66 -2.25 -22.54
N ARG A 232 12.80 -1.04 -23.12
CA ARG A 232 11.83 -0.52 -24.09
C ARG A 232 11.67 -1.37 -25.35
N LYS A 233 12.73 -2.06 -25.82
CA LYS A 233 12.61 -2.97 -26.97
C LYS A 233 11.89 -4.25 -26.58
N GLN A 234 12.22 -4.82 -25.42
CA GLN A 234 11.57 -6.01 -24.88
C GLN A 234 10.07 -5.79 -24.66
N GLU A 235 9.68 -4.60 -24.18
CA GLU A 235 8.28 -4.18 -24.05
C GLU A 235 7.53 -4.22 -25.40
N LEU A 236 8.12 -3.64 -26.46
CA LEU A 236 7.50 -3.66 -27.79
C LEU A 236 7.48 -5.04 -28.44
N GLU A 237 8.45 -5.91 -28.11
CA GLU A 237 8.45 -7.31 -28.54
C GLU A 237 7.36 -8.11 -27.82
N ALA A 238 7.18 -7.89 -26.52
CA ALA A 238 6.10 -8.46 -25.72
C ALA A 238 4.71 -7.97 -26.20
N ASP A 239 4.56 -6.69 -26.54
CA ASP A 239 3.34 -6.13 -27.14
C ASP A 239 3.03 -6.83 -28.48
N ARG A 240 4.02 -6.99 -29.37
CA ARG A 240 3.80 -7.72 -30.63
C ARG A 240 3.40 -9.17 -30.39
N LEU A 241 3.99 -9.84 -29.39
CA LEU A 241 3.61 -11.20 -29.04
C LEU A 241 2.17 -11.26 -28.51
N SER A 242 1.79 -10.35 -27.63
CA SER A 242 0.43 -10.31 -27.09
C SER A 242 -0.60 -10.06 -28.19
N GLY A 243 -0.32 -9.15 -29.12
CA GLY A 243 -1.15 -8.91 -30.29
C GLY A 243 -1.28 -10.14 -31.19
N ARG A 244 -0.20 -10.89 -31.44
CA ARG A 244 -0.27 -12.13 -32.23
C ARG A 244 -1.10 -13.23 -31.57
N ILE A 245 -0.98 -13.40 -30.25
CA ILE A 245 -1.66 -14.48 -29.52
C ILE A 245 -3.13 -14.15 -29.26
N ALA A 246 -3.41 -12.95 -28.76
CA ALA A 246 -4.76 -12.55 -28.32
C ALA A 246 -5.53 -11.72 -29.37
N GLY A 247 -4.84 -11.18 -30.37
CA GLY A 247 -5.40 -10.25 -31.35
C GLY A 247 -5.09 -8.80 -31.02
N ARG A 248 -4.99 -7.97 -32.05
CA ARG A 248 -4.73 -6.54 -31.96
C ARG A 248 -5.78 -5.82 -31.10
N ASP A 249 -7.05 -6.15 -31.29
CA ASP A 249 -8.14 -5.43 -30.62
C ASP A 249 -8.18 -5.74 -29.13
N ALA A 250 -8.04 -7.02 -28.76
CA ALA A 250 -7.95 -7.45 -27.36
C ALA A 250 -6.70 -6.88 -26.67
N ALA A 251 -5.55 -6.85 -27.36
CA ALA A 251 -4.32 -6.28 -26.83
C ALA A 251 -4.38 -4.76 -26.63
N ARG A 252 -4.98 -4.05 -27.59
CA ARG A 252 -5.21 -2.61 -27.48
C ARG A 252 -6.18 -2.30 -26.34
N SER A 253 -7.29 -3.03 -26.25
CA SER A 253 -8.27 -2.88 -25.18
C SER A 253 -7.63 -3.15 -23.82
N ALA A 254 -6.92 -4.28 -23.66
CA ALA A 254 -6.24 -4.62 -22.42
C ALA A 254 -5.25 -3.53 -21.97
N LEU A 255 -4.42 -3.01 -22.89
CA LEU A 255 -3.46 -1.95 -22.57
C LEU A 255 -4.14 -0.65 -22.10
N GLN A 256 -5.25 -0.26 -22.73
CA GLN A 256 -6.02 0.92 -22.35
C GLN A 256 -6.73 0.72 -21.01
N ARG A 257 -7.39 -0.44 -20.85
CA ARG A 257 -8.15 -0.77 -19.65
C ARG A 257 -7.26 -0.97 -18.44
N LEU A 258 -6.05 -1.52 -18.55
CA LEU A 258 -5.12 -1.66 -17.42
C LEU A 258 -4.86 -0.31 -16.71
N ASN A 259 -4.66 0.77 -17.47
CA ASN A 259 -4.46 2.11 -16.90
C ASN A 259 -5.72 2.60 -16.18
N LEU A 260 -6.89 2.40 -16.78
CA LEU A 260 -8.18 2.75 -16.17
C LEU A 260 -8.42 1.96 -14.88
N LEU A 261 -8.23 0.65 -14.93
CA LEU A 261 -8.43 -0.24 -13.79
C LEU A 261 -7.49 0.09 -12.63
N ALA A 262 -6.23 0.44 -12.89
CA ALA A 262 -5.31 0.84 -11.84
C ALA A 262 -5.78 2.11 -11.10
N VAL A 263 -6.28 3.11 -11.84
CA VAL A 263 -6.86 4.32 -11.24
C VAL A 263 -8.14 3.99 -10.48
N ALA A 264 -9.05 3.23 -11.10
CA ALA A 264 -10.33 2.86 -10.51
C ALA A 264 -10.16 2.02 -9.24
N TRP A 265 -9.21 1.07 -9.22
CA TRP A 265 -8.96 0.20 -8.07
C TRP A 265 -8.42 0.99 -6.88
N ASN A 266 -7.45 1.88 -7.11
CA ASN A 266 -6.92 2.73 -6.04
C ASN A 266 -8.00 3.65 -5.48
N PHE A 267 -8.83 4.23 -6.34
CA PHE A 267 -9.96 5.05 -5.92
C PHE A 267 -10.99 4.22 -5.13
N TYR A 268 -11.36 3.05 -5.64
CA TYR A 268 -12.33 2.16 -5.03
C TYR A 268 -11.87 1.67 -3.66
N VAL A 269 -10.64 1.16 -3.55
CA VAL A 269 -10.09 0.69 -2.28
C VAL A 269 -10.00 1.84 -1.28
N GLY A 270 -9.44 2.98 -1.68
CA GLY A 270 -9.26 4.12 -0.79
C GLY A 270 -10.55 4.78 -0.31
N ASN A 271 -11.54 4.93 -1.20
CA ASN A 271 -12.75 5.71 -0.91
C ASN A 271 -13.97 4.87 -0.55
N TYR A 272 -13.94 3.55 -0.78
CA TYR A 272 -15.04 2.65 -0.46
C TYR A 272 -14.56 1.54 0.47
N VAL A 273 -13.63 0.69 0.04
CA VAL A 273 -13.25 -0.51 0.81
C VAL A 273 -12.64 -0.13 2.16
N ASN A 274 -11.80 0.90 2.22
CA ASN A 274 -11.06 1.26 3.44
C ASN A 274 -11.86 2.10 4.45
N LEU A 275 -13.11 2.51 4.14
CA LEU A 275 -13.89 3.42 5.00
C LEU A 275 -14.05 2.92 6.46
N GLY A 276 -14.24 1.62 6.62
CA GLY A 276 -14.54 0.97 7.89
C GLY A 276 -13.51 -0.06 8.35
N LEU A 277 -12.48 -0.37 7.55
CA LEU A 277 -11.50 -1.42 7.90
C LEU A 277 -10.82 -1.14 9.24
N ASP A 278 -10.33 0.09 9.44
CA ASP A 278 -9.69 0.50 10.69
C ASP A 278 -10.67 0.54 11.89
N ARG A 279 -11.97 0.41 11.64
CA ARG A 279 -13.07 0.41 12.61
C ARG A 279 -13.68 -0.99 12.83
N GLY A 280 -13.00 -2.03 12.36
CA GLY A 280 -13.47 -3.41 12.48
C GLY A 280 -14.68 -3.73 11.60
N LEU A 281 -14.99 -2.91 10.60
CA LEU A 281 -16.03 -3.17 9.61
C LEU A 281 -15.40 -3.52 8.26
N ALA A 282 -16.01 -4.42 7.51
CA ALA A 282 -15.55 -4.72 6.16
C ALA A 282 -16.71 -5.03 5.21
N PRO A 283 -16.63 -4.63 3.94
CA PRO A 283 -17.66 -4.94 2.96
C PRO A 283 -17.53 -6.39 2.46
N ARG A 284 -18.66 -7.02 2.14
CA ARG A 284 -18.70 -8.25 1.35
C ARG A 284 -18.62 -7.97 -0.14
N GLY A 285 -18.07 -8.93 -0.89
CA GLY A 285 -18.12 -8.89 -2.36
C GLY A 285 -17.28 -7.78 -2.94
N ILE A 286 -16.13 -7.46 -2.33
CA ILE A 286 -15.17 -6.43 -2.77
C ILE A 286 -14.85 -6.60 -4.26
N PHE A 287 -14.59 -7.83 -4.70
CA PHE A 287 -14.25 -8.06 -6.10
C PHE A 287 -15.48 -8.03 -7.00
N ALA A 288 -16.62 -8.54 -6.52
CA ALA A 288 -17.87 -8.58 -7.27
C ALA A 288 -18.45 -7.19 -7.56
N SER A 289 -18.25 -6.21 -6.67
CA SER A 289 -18.71 -4.83 -6.85
C SER A 289 -17.75 -3.94 -7.65
N PHE A 290 -16.52 -4.37 -7.90
CA PHE A 290 -15.55 -3.54 -8.63
C PHE A 290 -15.99 -3.19 -10.08
N PRO A 291 -16.60 -4.11 -10.86
CA PRO A 291 -17.19 -3.74 -12.15
C PRO A 291 -18.32 -2.71 -12.02
N THR A 292 -19.09 -2.74 -10.94
CA THR A 292 -20.21 -1.81 -10.69
C THR A 292 -19.73 -0.39 -10.51
N ILE A 293 -18.66 -0.16 -9.71
CA ILE A 293 -18.10 1.18 -9.54
C ILE A 293 -17.48 1.71 -10.84
N ILE A 294 -16.85 0.84 -11.63
CA ILE A 294 -16.33 1.24 -12.94
C ILE A 294 -17.46 1.71 -13.85
N ALA A 295 -18.56 0.95 -13.94
CA ALA A 295 -19.72 1.32 -14.75
C ALA A 295 -20.36 2.63 -14.29
N ALA A 296 -20.43 2.88 -12.98
CA ALA A 296 -20.99 4.10 -12.42
C ALA A 296 -20.14 5.35 -12.68
N ARG A 297 -18.82 5.19 -12.89
CA ARG A 297 -17.84 6.29 -12.98
C ARG A 297 -16.90 6.18 -14.19
N GLU A 298 -17.35 5.53 -15.25
CA GLU A 298 -16.49 5.19 -16.40
C GLU A 298 -15.82 6.43 -17.00
N ALA A 299 -16.59 7.50 -17.21
CA ALA A 299 -16.09 8.75 -17.79
C ALA A 299 -15.01 9.41 -16.91
N GLU A 300 -15.17 9.38 -15.58
CA GLU A 300 -14.22 9.94 -14.63
C GLU A 300 -12.91 9.15 -14.64
N PHE A 301 -12.99 7.82 -14.55
CA PHE A 301 -11.81 6.96 -14.58
C PHE A 301 -11.10 6.99 -15.93
N ALA A 302 -11.84 7.06 -17.04
CA ALA A 302 -11.27 7.21 -18.38
C ALA A 302 -10.53 8.54 -18.53
N ALA A 303 -11.10 9.65 -18.03
CA ALA A 303 -10.45 10.95 -18.04
C ALA A 303 -9.17 10.96 -17.21
N ALA A 304 -9.21 10.43 -15.98
CA ALA A 304 -8.05 10.35 -15.09
C ALA A 304 -6.93 9.44 -15.68
N ALA A 305 -7.30 8.31 -16.29
CA ALA A 305 -6.36 7.44 -16.97
C ALA A 305 -5.71 8.10 -18.20
N ALA A 306 -6.50 8.86 -18.99
CA ALA A 306 -5.99 9.62 -20.13
C ALA A 306 -5.02 10.72 -19.68
N GLU A 307 -5.34 11.44 -18.60
CA GLU A 307 -4.45 12.45 -18.02
C GLU A 307 -3.11 11.83 -17.58
N LEU A 308 -3.15 10.68 -16.89
CA LEU A 308 -1.95 9.96 -16.46
C LEU A 308 -1.11 9.51 -17.67
N ALA A 309 -1.76 9.00 -18.72
CA ALA A 309 -1.09 8.56 -19.95
C ALA A 309 -0.49 9.72 -20.76
N ALA A 310 -1.05 10.93 -20.66
CA ALA A 310 -0.55 12.13 -21.33
C ALA A 310 0.69 12.73 -20.64
N ARG A 311 0.98 12.36 -19.38
CA ARG A 311 2.16 12.86 -18.67
C ARG A 311 3.43 12.40 -19.39
N PRO A 312 4.43 13.27 -19.60
CA PRO A 312 5.69 12.88 -20.21
C PRO A 312 6.29 11.71 -19.45
N ALA A 313 6.58 10.61 -20.15
CA ALA A 313 7.24 9.48 -19.54
C ALA A 313 8.51 9.98 -18.85
N ALA A 314 8.65 9.68 -17.56
CA ALA A 314 9.83 10.09 -16.80
C ALA A 314 11.10 9.68 -17.58
N ARG A 315 12.16 10.48 -17.51
CA ARG A 315 13.43 10.22 -18.22
C ARG A 315 13.98 8.80 -18.00
N TRP A 316 13.56 8.16 -16.90
CA TRP A 316 13.95 6.81 -16.47
C TRP A 316 12.82 5.77 -16.55
N SER A 317 11.70 6.07 -17.23
CA SER A 317 10.61 5.10 -17.44
C SER A 317 11.12 3.88 -18.22
N THR A 318 10.83 2.69 -17.68
CA THR A 318 11.13 1.39 -18.29
C THR A 318 10.18 1.04 -19.43
N HIS A 319 8.98 1.62 -19.42
CA HIS A 319 7.96 1.40 -20.44
C HIS A 319 7.97 2.52 -21.50
N PRO A 320 7.85 2.19 -22.79
CA PRO A 320 7.57 3.17 -23.84
C PRO A 320 6.22 3.87 -23.60
N ALA A 321 6.06 5.06 -24.18
CA ALA A 321 4.77 5.76 -24.15
C ALA A 321 3.66 4.92 -24.81
N THR A 322 2.45 5.00 -24.27
CA THR A 322 1.28 4.21 -24.73
C THR A 322 1.04 4.28 -26.24
N PRO A 323 1.13 5.43 -26.93
CA PRO A 323 0.96 5.47 -28.38
C PRO A 323 1.98 4.61 -29.15
N VAL A 324 3.22 4.52 -28.66
CA VAL A 324 4.28 3.69 -29.27
C VAL A 324 3.98 2.21 -29.08
N ARG A 325 3.44 1.83 -27.92
CA ARG A 325 3.01 0.46 -27.62
C ARG A 325 1.82 0.06 -28.48
N VAL A 326 0.81 0.92 -28.60
CA VAL A 326 -0.35 0.70 -29.48
C VAL A 326 0.08 0.55 -30.94
N ALA A 327 1.03 1.36 -31.41
CA ALA A 327 1.58 1.24 -32.76
C ALA A 327 2.29 -0.11 -33.00
N ALA A 328 2.94 -0.68 -31.98
CA ALA A 328 3.56 -2.01 -32.09
C ALA A 328 2.54 -3.12 -32.35
N LEU A 329 1.28 -2.93 -31.94
CA LEU A 329 0.19 -3.88 -32.16
C LEU A 329 -0.37 -3.85 -33.58
N GLU A 330 -0.11 -2.81 -34.37
CA GLU A 330 -0.75 -2.63 -35.70
C GLU A 330 -0.41 -3.74 -36.69
N SER A 331 0.77 -4.35 -36.53
CA SER A 331 1.23 -5.49 -37.36
C SER A 331 0.61 -6.84 -36.99
N ALA A 332 -0.14 -6.92 -35.89
CA ALA A 332 -0.80 -8.14 -35.44
C ALA A 332 -2.14 -8.36 -36.18
N PRO A 333 -2.61 -9.62 -36.29
CA PRO A 333 -3.96 -9.90 -36.79
C PRO A 333 -5.00 -9.20 -35.91
N GLU A 334 -6.12 -8.81 -36.53
CA GLU A 334 -7.20 -8.08 -35.86
C GLU A 334 -7.76 -8.84 -34.66
N HIS A 335 -8.04 -10.12 -34.87
CA HIS A 335 -8.43 -11.07 -33.83
C HIS A 335 -7.31 -12.09 -33.60
N GLY A 336 -7.22 -12.58 -32.36
CA GLY A 336 -6.29 -13.65 -32.02
C GLY A 336 -6.69 -14.93 -32.75
N GLU A 337 -5.75 -15.87 -32.84
CA GLU A 337 -6.01 -17.20 -33.40
C GLU A 337 -7.07 -17.98 -32.60
N VAL A 338 -7.37 -17.55 -31.37
CA VAL A 338 -8.51 -18.02 -30.57
C VAL A 338 -9.31 -16.80 -30.10
N ALA A 339 -10.48 -16.56 -30.70
CA ALA A 339 -11.42 -15.56 -30.21
C ALA A 339 -12.22 -16.15 -29.05
N GLU A 340 -11.73 -15.99 -27.83
CA GLU A 340 -12.49 -16.37 -26.63
C GLU A 340 -13.36 -15.20 -26.18
N THR A 341 -14.66 -15.37 -26.40
CA THR A 341 -15.69 -14.43 -25.96
C THR A 341 -16.21 -14.81 -24.57
N GLY A 342 -16.52 -13.81 -23.75
CA GLY A 342 -17.01 -13.99 -22.37
C GLY A 342 -16.06 -13.44 -21.30
N PRO A 343 -16.55 -13.29 -20.06
CA PRO A 343 -15.79 -12.74 -18.94
C PRO A 343 -14.68 -13.69 -18.49
N ALA A 344 -13.58 -13.14 -17.97
CA ALA A 344 -12.48 -13.93 -17.44
C ALA A 344 -12.83 -14.69 -16.17
N THR A 345 -13.92 -14.33 -15.47
CA THR A 345 -14.46 -15.10 -14.34
C THR A 345 -14.81 -16.54 -14.72
N ASP A 346 -15.22 -16.80 -15.97
CA ASP A 346 -15.56 -18.15 -16.46
C ASP A 346 -14.35 -19.10 -16.48
N LEU A 347 -13.12 -18.57 -16.36
CA LEU A 347 -11.90 -19.37 -16.30
C LEU A 347 -11.69 -20.03 -14.92
N VAL A 348 -12.43 -19.58 -13.92
CA VAL A 348 -12.38 -20.04 -12.53
C VAL A 348 -13.67 -20.77 -12.19
N ALA A 349 -13.57 -22.05 -11.84
CA ALA A 349 -14.70 -22.87 -11.45
C ALA A 349 -15.23 -22.43 -10.08
N GLY A 350 -16.48 -21.97 -10.03
CA GLY A 350 -17.07 -21.45 -8.80
C GLY A 350 -16.36 -20.19 -8.31
N PHE A 351 -16.14 -19.22 -9.21
CA PHE A 351 -15.45 -17.95 -8.95
C PHE A 351 -15.89 -17.29 -7.64
N ASP A 352 -17.19 -17.25 -7.33
CA ASP A 352 -17.71 -16.62 -6.10
C ASP A 352 -17.13 -17.22 -4.82
N ARG A 353 -16.90 -18.55 -4.78
CA ARG A 353 -16.28 -19.23 -3.64
C ARG A 353 -14.81 -18.83 -3.49
N VAL A 354 -14.09 -18.75 -4.61
CA VAL A 354 -12.68 -18.36 -4.64
C VAL A 354 -12.54 -16.90 -4.23
N ALA A 355 -13.42 -16.03 -4.74
CA ALA A 355 -13.49 -14.62 -4.37
C ALA A 355 -13.76 -14.43 -2.88
N ALA A 356 -14.75 -15.12 -2.31
CA ALA A 356 -15.06 -15.05 -0.89
C ALA A 356 -13.88 -15.51 0.00
N THR A 357 -13.17 -16.56 -0.43
CA THR A 357 -11.99 -17.04 0.30
C THR A 357 -10.86 -16.01 0.25
N MET A 358 -10.65 -15.40 -0.92
CA MET A 358 -9.62 -14.37 -1.13
C MET A 358 -9.93 -13.09 -0.34
N GLU A 359 -11.19 -12.68 -0.28
CA GLU A 359 -11.65 -11.56 0.54
C GLU A 359 -11.37 -11.80 2.02
N ALA A 360 -11.65 -13.01 2.52
CA ALA A 360 -11.36 -13.37 3.90
C ALA A 360 -9.85 -13.36 4.22
N GLU A 361 -9.00 -13.78 3.28
CA GLU A 361 -7.54 -13.68 3.43
C GLU A 361 -7.05 -12.22 3.39
N ALA A 362 -7.58 -11.41 2.47
CA ALA A 362 -7.16 -10.02 2.27
C ALA A 362 -7.57 -9.09 3.42
N ILE A 363 -8.75 -9.30 4.02
CA ILE A 363 -9.29 -8.48 5.12
C ILE A 363 -8.65 -8.84 6.48
N GLY A 364 -7.79 -9.87 6.51
CA GLY A 364 -7.07 -10.28 7.70
C GLY A 364 -7.93 -11.09 8.68
N LEU A 365 -7.31 -12.13 9.24
CA LEU A 365 -7.87 -13.15 10.16
C LEU A 365 -9.00 -12.67 11.10
N GLY A 366 -10.24 -12.70 10.60
CA GLY A 366 -11.47 -12.91 11.38
C GLY A 366 -11.93 -11.82 12.36
N GLY A 367 -11.30 -10.64 12.40
CA GLY A 367 -11.68 -9.57 13.33
C GLY A 367 -12.79 -8.64 12.84
N HIS A 368 -13.00 -8.54 11.53
CA HIS A 368 -13.91 -7.56 10.94
C HIS A 368 -15.33 -8.11 10.82
N ARG A 369 -16.32 -7.28 11.16
CA ARG A 369 -17.73 -7.56 10.89
C ARG A 369 -18.02 -7.32 9.41
N LEU A 370 -18.30 -8.40 8.69
CA LEU A 370 -18.68 -8.35 7.29
C LEU A 370 -20.11 -7.82 7.12
N LEU A 371 -20.28 -6.79 6.29
CA LEU A 371 -21.53 -6.13 5.96
C LEU A 371 -21.74 -6.07 4.45
N ASP A 372 -22.99 -6.06 4.00
CA ASP A 372 -23.30 -5.79 2.60
C ASP A 372 -23.15 -4.28 2.32
N TRP A 373 -22.89 -3.88 1.08
CA TRP A 373 -22.55 -2.49 0.73
C TRP A 373 -23.59 -1.46 1.19
N GLU A 374 -24.87 -1.82 1.12
CA GLU A 374 -26.02 -0.99 1.55
C GLU A 374 -25.94 -0.63 3.04
N ASP A 375 -25.41 -1.53 3.86
CA ASP A 375 -25.21 -1.32 5.29
C ASP A 375 -23.82 -0.77 5.61
N TYR A 376 -22.80 -1.25 4.89
CA TYR A 376 -21.40 -0.97 5.17
C TYR A 376 -21.07 0.51 5.01
N SER A 377 -21.39 1.14 3.87
CA SER A 377 -20.99 2.53 3.62
C SER A 377 -21.69 3.52 4.57
N PRO A 378 -23.01 3.43 4.80
CA PRO A 378 -23.67 4.28 5.80
C PRO A 378 -23.12 4.08 7.20
N GLN A 379 -22.89 2.84 7.65
CA GLN A 379 -22.37 2.58 9.00
C GLN A 379 -20.93 3.08 9.17
N ALA A 380 -20.04 2.77 8.23
CA ALA A 380 -18.65 3.20 8.29
C ALA A 380 -18.52 4.74 8.36
N ILE A 381 -19.32 5.44 7.55
CA ILE A 381 -19.27 6.90 7.51
C ILE A 381 -19.94 7.51 8.75
N MET A 382 -21.07 7.00 9.20
CA MET A 382 -21.70 7.49 10.43
C MET A 382 -20.84 7.22 11.68
N GLN A 383 -20.11 6.11 11.72
CA GLN A 383 -19.16 5.84 12.79
C GLN A 383 -18.02 6.87 12.79
N HIS A 384 -17.44 7.17 11.62
CA HIS A 384 -16.43 8.22 11.49
C HIS A 384 -16.98 9.60 11.93
N GLN A 385 -18.17 9.98 11.47
CA GLN A 385 -18.79 11.25 11.89
C GLN A 385 -19.06 11.29 13.40
N ARG A 386 -19.41 10.15 14.01
CA ARG A 386 -19.66 10.07 15.45
C ARG A 386 -18.37 10.27 16.24
N GLU A 387 -17.27 9.64 15.85
CA GLU A 387 -15.96 9.82 16.49
C GLU A 387 -15.52 11.30 16.46
N VAL A 388 -15.64 11.94 15.29
CA VAL A 388 -15.28 13.37 15.11
C VAL A 388 -16.22 14.28 15.91
N ALA A 389 -17.53 14.01 15.92
CA ALA A 389 -18.50 14.77 16.70
C ALA A 389 -18.25 14.65 18.20
N GLU A 390 -17.96 13.46 18.71
CA GLU A 390 -17.63 13.24 20.13
C GLU A 390 -16.34 13.97 20.53
N ALA A 391 -15.32 13.96 19.67
CA ALA A 391 -14.11 14.76 19.90
C ALA A 391 -14.42 16.26 19.96
N ALA A 392 -15.31 16.74 19.09
CA ALA A 392 -15.78 18.13 19.12
C ALA A 392 -16.58 18.46 20.39
N TYR A 393 -17.49 17.57 20.83
CA TYR A 393 -18.24 17.77 22.08
C TYR A 393 -17.31 17.78 23.30
N ARG A 394 -16.29 16.93 23.37
CA ARG A 394 -15.30 16.99 24.46
C ARG A 394 -14.52 18.30 24.47
N ALA A 395 -14.14 18.84 23.30
CA ALA A 395 -13.50 20.15 23.22
C ALA A 395 -14.43 21.27 23.71
N ILE A 396 -15.72 21.22 23.33
CA ILE A 396 -16.74 22.18 23.83
C ILE A 396 -16.93 22.05 25.34
N ALA A 397 -16.96 20.83 25.89
CA ALA A 397 -17.08 20.59 27.33
C ALA A 397 -15.93 21.25 28.12
N ARG A 398 -14.69 21.11 27.61
CA ARG A 398 -13.50 21.75 28.22
C ARG A 398 -13.58 23.28 28.25
N VAL A 399 -14.10 23.89 27.20
CA VAL A 399 -14.22 25.35 27.10
C VAL A 399 -15.39 25.89 27.92
N SER A 400 -16.53 25.19 27.90
CA SER A 400 -17.74 25.58 28.64
C SER A 400 -17.64 25.30 30.15
N GLY A 401 -16.82 24.33 30.55
CA GLY A 401 -16.81 23.81 31.91
C GLY A 401 -18.03 22.94 32.25
N GLU A 402 -18.87 22.62 31.26
CA GLU A 402 -20.02 21.72 31.43
C GLU A 402 -19.57 20.24 31.40
N GLU A 403 -20.34 19.36 32.05
CA GLU A 403 -20.08 17.90 32.05
C GLU A 403 -20.12 17.33 30.62
N ARG A 404 -20.94 17.91 29.74
CA ARG A 404 -21.09 17.50 28.34
C ARG A 404 -21.09 18.71 27.45
N GLY A 405 -20.32 18.65 26.37
CA GLY A 405 -20.36 19.70 25.35
C GLY A 405 -21.67 19.62 24.57
N ARG A 406 -22.25 20.79 24.32
CA ARG A 406 -23.48 20.95 23.55
C ARG A 406 -23.25 21.96 22.44
N PHE A 407 -23.75 21.69 21.24
CA PHE A 407 -23.63 22.65 20.15
C PHE A 407 -24.37 23.95 20.45
N GLY A 408 -25.47 23.86 21.22
CA GLY A 408 -26.18 25.03 21.73
C GLY A 408 -25.27 26.04 22.46
N PHE A 409 -24.29 25.59 23.24
CA PHE A 409 -23.35 26.47 23.95
C PHE A 409 -22.54 27.33 22.98
N VAL A 410 -22.07 26.74 21.87
CA VAL A 410 -21.32 27.47 20.85
C VAL A 410 -22.17 28.58 20.25
N LEU A 411 -23.44 28.28 19.94
CA LEU A 411 -24.37 29.26 19.39
C LEU A 411 -24.73 30.34 20.43
N ASP A 412 -24.93 29.96 21.70
CA ASP A 412 -25.22 30.89 22.81
C ASP A 412 -24.06 31.90 22.99
N GLU A 413 -22.81 31.44 22.97
CA GLU A 413 -21.63 32.29 23.14
C GLU A 413 -21.40 33.23 21.95
N ILE A 414 -21.68 32.78 20.72
CA ILE A 414 -21.63 33.65 19.54
C ILE A 414 -22.70 34.74 19.65
N GLU A 415 -23.93 34.38 19.99
CA GLU A 415 -25.05 35.31 20.19
C GLU A 415 -24.78 36.34 21.30
N ALA A 416 -24.06 35.94 22.36
CA ALA A 416 -23.59 36.84 23.41
C ALA A 416 -22.42 37.76 22.98
N GLY A 417 -21.90 37.61 21.76
CA GLY A 417 -20.78 38.40 21.24
C GLY A 417 -19.40 37.90 21.69
N HIS A 418 -19.30 36.66 22.20
CA HIS A 418 -18.05 36.06 22.65
C HIS A 418 -17.31 35.25 21.57
N GLY A 419 -17.84 35.18 20.34
CA GLY A 419 -17.24 34.48 19.19
C GLY A 419 -15.71 34.66 19.05
N PRO A 420 -15.17 35.90 19.06
CA PRO A 420 -13.72 36.14 18.92
C PRO A 420 -12.85 35.52 20.02
N ARG A 421 -13.43 35.20 21.19
CA ARG A 421 -12.73 34.49 22.28
C ARG A 421 -13.00 32.99 22.24
N LEU A 422 -14.19 32.59 21.82
CA LEU A 422 -14.63 31.20 21.74
C LEU A 422 -13.80 30.39 20.75
N PHE A 423 -13.65 30.84 19.49
CA PHE A 423 -12.98 30.05 18.46
C PHE A 423 -11.50 29.77 18.79
N PRO A 424 -10.69 30.75 19.26
CA PRO A 424 -9.35 30.46 19.75
C PRO A 424 -9.33 29.50 20.95
N ALA A 425 -10.30 29.60 21.87
CA ALA A 425 -10.40 28.69 23.01
C ALA A 425 -10.71 27.25 22.58
N LEU A 426 -11.63 27.06 21.62
CA LEU A 426 -11.92 25.76 21.01
C LEU A 426 -10.68 25.19 20.30
N GLY A 427 -9.96 26.01 19.52
CA GLY A 427 -8.69 25.61 18.90
C GLY A 427 -7.65 25.17 19.93
N GLY A 428 -7.52 25.90 21.05
CA GLY A 428 -6.66 25.53 22.18
C GLY A 428 -7.09 24.24 22.90
N ALA A 429 -8.37 23.87 22.80
CA ALA A 429 -8.94 22.65 23.37
C ALA A 429 -8.94 21.46 22.39
N ASN A 430 -8.10 21.49 21.34
CA ASN A 430 -8.00 20.47 20.29
C ASN A 430 -9.34 20.18 19.60
N PHE A 431 -10.12 21.22 19.29
CA PHE A 431 -11.34 21.06 18.50
C PHE A 431 -10.99 20.49 17.10
N PRO A 432 -11.60 19.39 16.65
CA PRO A 432 -11.22 18.72 15.41
C PRO A 432 -11.66 19.53 14.18
N GLU A 433 -10.86 19.46 13.11
CA GLU A 433 -11.25 19.97 11.80
C GLU A 433 -12.56 19.28 11.35
N GLY A 434 -13.53 20.07 10.85
CA GLY A 434 -14.84 19.55 10.48
C GLY A 434 -15.75 19.18 11.68
N GLY A 435 -15.33 19.39 12.92
CA GLY A 435 -16.07 19.00 14.13
C GLY A 435 -17.52 19.50 14.20
N LEU A 436 -17.76 20.77 13.83
CA LEU A 436 -19.11 21.33 13.76
C LEU A 436 -19.96 20.63 12.71
N GLY A 437 -19.36 20.28 11.57
CA GLY A 437 -20.03 19.54 10.51
C GLY A 437 -20.44 18.14 10.97
N ALA A 438 -19.53 17.43 11.64
CA ALA A 438 -19.79 16.12 12.21
C ALA A 438 -20.92 16.14 13.27
N ILE A 439 -20.94 17.17 14.12
CA ILE A 439 -22.04 17.41 15.07
C ILE A 439 -23.38 17.55 14.34
N VAL A 440 -23.45 18.38 13.30
CA VAL A 440 -24.69 18.57 12.52
C VAL A 440 -25.12 17.28 11.83
N TRP A 441 -24.18 16.51 11.28
CA TRP A 441 -24.43 15.19 10.68
C TRP A 441 -25.07 14.22 11.67
N ILE A 442 -24.47 14.06 12.84
CA ILE A 442 -24.96 13.13 13.87
C ILE A 442 -26.29 13.61 14.46
N ALA A 443 -26.43 14.91 14.72
CA ALA A 443 -27.69 15.48 15.20
C ALA A 443 -28.82 15.28 14.18
N ALA A 444 -28.55 15.45 12.89
CA ALA A 444 -29.53 15.20 11.82
C ALA A 444 -29.90 13.72 11.72
N TYR A 445 -28.93 12.82 11.78
CA TYR A 445 -29.15 11.38 11.79
C TYR A 445 -29.97 10.93 13.01
N ASP A 446 -29.59 11.35 14.22
CA ASP A 446 -30.29 11.02 15.47
C ASP A 446 -31.68 11.71 15.56
N SER A 447 -31.92 12.76 14.77
CA SER A 447 -33.21 13.44 14.63
C SER A 447 -34.17 12.81 13.62
N ASP A 448 -33.77 11.73 12.91
CA ASP A 448 -34.52 11.17 11.78
C ASP A 448 -34.77 12.21 10.65
N ALA A 449 -33.89 13.22 10.57
CA ALA A 449 -33.95 14.30 9.58
C ALA A 449 -33.20 13.95 8.29
N LEU A 450 -32.42 12.87 8.32
CA LEU A 450 -31.45 12.49 7.30
C LEU A 450 -31.57 10.99 6.98
N THR A 451 -31.58 10.67 5.69
CA THR A 451 -31.38 9.31 5.17
C THR A 451 -30.02 9.21 4.51
N VAL A 452 -29.26 8.17 4.86
CA VAL A 452 -27.92 7.90 4.33
C VAL A 452 -27.95 6.57 3.60
N ALA A 453 -27.62 6.56 2.32
CA ALA A 453 -27.60 5.36 1.49
C ALA A 453 -26.29 5.25 0.70
N HIS A 454 -25.86 4.02 0.46
CA HIS A 454 -24.73 3.74 -0.42
C HIS A 454 -25.04 4.11 -1.86
N ARG A 455 -24.09 4.71 -2.58
CA ARG A 455 -24.11 4.81 -4.05
C ARG A 455 -22.71 4.56 -4.61
N TRP A 456 -22.66 4.27 -5.92
CA TRP A 456 -21.40 4.04 -6.63
C TRP A 456 -20.90 5.28 -7.40
N ASP A 457 -21.82 6.15 -7.82
CA ASP A 457 -21.54 7.42 -8.50
C ASP A 457 -21.22 8.56 -7.52
N ALA A 458 -21.48 8.38 -6.23
CA ALA A 458 -21.10 9.24 -5.11
C ALA A 458 -20.88 8.34 -3.87
N PRO A 459 -19.88 8.57 -3.01
CA PRO A 459 -19.62 7.70 -1.86
C PRO A 459 -20.83 7.59 -0.91
N LEU A 460 -21.72 8.59 -0.91
CA LEU A 460 -23.01 8.57 -0.22
C LEU A 460 -24.08 9.35 -0.96
N LEU A 461 -25.32 8.84 -0.89
CA LEU A 461 -26.52 9.66 -1.01
C LEU A 461 -26.94 10.13 0.37
N VAL A 462 -27.20 11.43 0.45
CA VAL A 462 -27.47 12.14 1.70
C VAL A 462 -28.67 13.03 1.45
N GLU A 463 -29.83 12.51 1.80
CA GLU A 463 -31.10 13.18 1.55
C GLU A 463 -31.82 13.47 2.85
N ARG A 464 -32.55 14.57 2.86
CA ARG A 464 -33.60 14.81 3.83
C ARG A 464 -34.70 13.78 3.61
N ARG A 465 -35.53 13.54 4.63
CA ARG A 465 -36.65 12.59 4.54
C ARG A 465 -37.67 12.93 3.43
N ASN A 466 -37.74 14.19 3.01
CA ASN A 466 -38.59 14.65 1.91
C ASN A 466 -37.95 14.40 0.51
N GLY A 467 -36.76 13.79 0.43
CA GLY A 467 -36.03 13.52 -0.81
C GLY A 467 -35.16 14.67 -1.32
N GLU A 468 -35.07 15.79 -0.59
CA GLU A 468 -34.19 16.90 -0.97
C GLU A 468 -32.74 16.66 -0.54
N PRO A 469 -31.73 17.17 -1.29
CA PRO A 469 -30.34 17.07 -0.88
C PRO A 469 -30.09 17.71 0.50
N PHE A 470 -29.44 16.98 1.39
CA PHE A 470 -29.03 17.52 2.69
C PHE A 470 -27.60 18.08 2.61
N SER A 471 -27.41 19.33 3.02
CA SER A 471 -26.12 20.03 2.97
C SER A 471 -25.77 20.63 4.33
N VAL A 472 -24.81 20.00 5.01
CA VAL A 472 -24.22 20.56 6.23
C VAL A 472 -23.54 21.90 5.96
N LYS A 473 -22.91 22.05 4.78
CA LYS A 473 -22.31 23.32 4.36
C LYS A 473 -23.35 24.43 4.35
N ALA A 474 -24.53 24.19 3.77
CA ALA A 474 -25.59 25.22 3.71
C ALA A 474 -26.10 25.64 5.10
N ILE A 475 -26.07 24.72 6.08
CA ILE A 475 -26.47 25.01 7.47
C ILE A 475 -25.40 25.84 8.19
N LEU A 476 -24.12 25.51 7.99
CA LEU A 476 -23.01 26.15 8.72
C LEU A 476 -22.39 27.35 8.01
N GLU A 477 -22.68 27.58 6.73
CA GLU A 477 -22.14 28.69 5.94
C GLU A 477 -22.36 30.08 6.56
N PRO A 478 -23.52 30.38 7.19
CA PRO A 478 -23.70 31.67 7.86
C PRO A 478 -22.85 31.85 9.12
N LEU A 479 -22.35 30.77 9.74
CA LEU A 479 -21.71 30.79 11.04
C LEU A 479 -20.42 31.64 11.01
N SER A 480 -20.36 32.65 11.87
CA SER A 480 -19.20 33.53 11.99
C SER A 480 -19.02 34.00 13.44
N GLU A 481 -18.08 34.91 13.68
CA GLU A 481 -17.91 35.55 14.98
C GLU A 481 -19.00 36.59 15.31
N SER A 482 -19.84 36.96 14.33
CA SER A 482 -20.91 37.96 14.53
C SER A 482 -22.11 37.34 15.25
N PRO A 483 -22.71 38.05 16.23
CA PRO A 483 -23.87 37.56 16.98
C PRO A 483 -25.05 37.12 16.12
N GLU A 484 -25.31 37.84 15.04
CA GLU A 484 -26.42 37.61 14.13
C GLU A 484 -26.31 36.24 13.41
N SER A 485 -25.10 35.72 13.25
CA SER A 485 -24.88 34.43 12.60
C SER A 485 -25.46 33.24 13.37
N ALA A 486 -25.48 33.29 14.70
CA ALA A 486 -26.01 32.21 15.54
C ALA A 486 -27.51 31.99 15.29
N ALA A 487 -28.27 33.09 15.15
CA ALA A 487 -29.70 33.04 14.85
C ALA A 487 -29.98 32.40 13.49
N LEU A 488 -29.20 32.76 12.45
CA LEU A 488 -29.33 32.18 11.11
C LEU A 488 -29.06 30.67 11.11
N VAL A 489 -28.05 30.22 11.85
CA VAL A 489 -27.73 28.78 11.96
C VAL A 489 -28.83 28.03 12.72
N ARG A 490 -29.39 28.60 13.80
CA ARG A 490 -30.54 27.98 14.51
C ARG A 490 -31.74 27.83 13.59
N GLU A 491 -32.07 28.86 12.82
CA GLU A 491 -33.17 28.82 11.85
C GLU A 491 -32.93 27.71 10.80
N ALA A 492 -31.70 27.62 10.26
CA ALA A 492 -31.33 26.59 9.30
C ALA A 492 -31.41 25.16 9.87
N LEU A 493 -31.02 24.96 11.13
CA LEU A 493 -31.15 23.67 11.82
C LEU A 493 -32.61 23.26 11.99
N VAL A 494 -33.46 24.16 12.47
CA VAL A 494 -34.90 23.92 12.65
C VAL A 494 -35.59 23.66 11.32
N ALA A 495 -35.30 24.46 10.29
CA ALA A 495 -35.81 24.26 8.93
C ALA A 495 -35.35 22.93 8.31
N SER A 496 -34.24 22.38 8.78
CA SER A 496 -33.72 21.07 8.38
C SER A 496 -34.28 19.92 9.25
N GLY A 497 -35.16 20.19 10.22
CA GLY A 497 -35.73 19.18 11.12
C GLY A 497 -34.77 18.66 12.18
N ILE A 498 -33.68 19.38 12.46
CA ILE A 498 -32.64 18.95 13.41
C ILE A 498 -33.00 19.44 14.81
N ASP A 499 -33.08 18.51 15.75
CA ASP A 499 -33.28 18.80 17.17
C ASP A 499 -31.94 19.15 17.84
N LEU A 500 -31.78 20.43 18.20
CA LEU A 500 -30.59 20.95 18.88
C LEU A 500 -30.33 20.27 20.23
N GLU A 501 -31.35 19.73 20.90
CA GLU A 501 -31.17 19.00 22.16
C GLU A 501 -30.49 17.65 21.97
N LYS A 502 -30.54 17.09 20.76
CA LYS A 502 -29.79 15.89 20.37
C LYS A 502 -28.35 16.22 19.97
N ALA A 503 -28.02 17.49 19.70
CA ALA A 503 -26.67 17.94 19.38
C ALA A 503 -25.79 18.12 20.64
N ARG A 504 -25.63 17.04 21.41
CA ARG A 504 -24.83 16.97 22.63
C ARG A 504 -24.03 15.67 22.70
N GLY A 505 -22.87 15.70 23.33
CA GLY A 505 -22.02 14.52 23.49
C GLY A 505 -22.66 13.43 24.36
N GLY A 506 -22.26 12.18 24.13
CA GLY A 506 -22.63 11.05 24.99
C GLY A 506 -22.06 11.17 26.42
N GLN A 507 -22.49 10.28 27.33
CA GLN A 507 -21.70 10.05 28.55
C GLN A 507 -20.36 9.43 28.12
N ALA A 508 -19.25 10.10 28.43
CA ALA A 508 -17.89 9.66 28.08
C ALA A 508 -17.57 8.20 28.48
N GLU A 509 -18.34 7.60 29.38
CA GLU A 509 -18.23 6.18 29.76
C GLU A 509 -18.77 5.16 28.75
N VAL A 510 -19.67 5.52 27.83
CA VAL A 510 -20.37 4.53 26.98
C VAL A 510 -19.51 4.04 25.81
N PHE A 511 -18.71 4.92 25.18
CA PHE A 511 -17.87 4.57 24.03
C PHE A 511 -16.67 3.69 24.40
N ALA A 512 -16.08 3.90 25.58
CA ALA A 512 -14.96 3.09 26.03
C ALA A 512 -15.33 1.63 26.37
N ARG A 513 -16.62 1.26 26.36
CA ARG A 513 -17.07 -0.13 26.58
C ARG A 513 -16.97 -1.00 25.32
N GLN A 514 -16.77 -0.44 24.12
CA GLN A 514 -16.80 -1.17 22.84
C GLN A 514 -15.45 -1.24 22.09
N ALA A 515 -14.40 -0.60 22.61
CA ALA A 515 -13.09 -0.56 21.95
C ALA A 515 -12.56 -1.98 21.62
N GLN A 516 -11.96 -2.13 20.44
CA GLN A 516 -11.37 -3.38 19.97
C GLN A 516 -9.85 -3.34 20.03
N VAL A 517 -9.23 -4.45 20.43
CA VAL A 517 -7.77 -4.57 20.43
C VAL A 517 -7.27 -4.82 19.01
N MET A 518 -6.58 -3.83 18.44
CA MET A 518 -5.94 -3.90 17.14
C MET A 518 -4.50 -4.46 17.21
N GLY A 519 -3.84 -4.32 18.36
CA GLY A 519 -2.48 -4.80 18.57
C GLY A 519 -2.08 -4.91 20.02
N ALA A 520 -0.98 -5.62 20.30
CA ALA A 520 -0.47 -5.75 21.67
C ALA A 520 1.05 -5.86 21.72
N ILE A 521 1.65 -5.21 22.71
CA ILE A 521 3.09 -5.16 22.96
C ILE A 521 3.31 -5.46 24.44
N GLY A 522 4.00 -6.55 24.73
CA GLY A 522 4.22 -6.97 26.10
C GLY A 522 5.58 -6.57 26.65
N SER A 523 5.67 -6.53 27.97
CA SER A 523 6.90 -6.19 28.71
C SER A 523 7.47 -4.82 28.34
N VAL A 524 6.63 -3.79 28.30
CA VAL A 524 7.03 -2.38 28.14
C VAL A 524 7.01 -1.65 29.48
N LYS A 525 7.57 -0.45 29.52
CA LYS A 525 7.49 0.48 30.67
C LYS A 525 6.64 1.67 30.30
N LEU A 526 5.64 1.98 31.11
CA LEU A 526 4.91 3.25 31.07
C LEU A 526 5.21 3.99 32.38
N ASP A 527 5.83 5.18 32.30
CA ASP A 527 6.25 5.96 33.47
C ASP A 527 7.03 5.12 34.50
N ASP A 528 8.02 4.38 34.00
CA ASP A 528 8.87 3.43 34.75
C ASP A 528 8.17 2.19 35.35
N VAL A 529 6.84 2.08 35.25
CA VAL A 529 6.08 0.88 35.63
C VAL A 529 6.11 -0.13 34.50
N ARG A 530 6.45 -1.39 34.79
CA ARG A 530 6.50 -2.47 33.79
C ARG A 530 5.14 -3.15 33.62
N GLY A 531 4.75 -3.37 32.37
CA GLY A 531 3.44 -3.93 32.03
C GLY A 531 3.32 -4.35 30.58
N ASP A 532 2.10 -4.71 30.21
CA ASP A 532 1.69 -5.00 28.83
C ASP A 532 0.85 -3.85 28.28
N LEU A 533 1.05 -3.51 27.02
CA LEU A 533 0.35 -2.45 26.32
C LEU A 533 -0.54 -3.06 25.24
N PHE A 534 -1.81 -2.69 25.26
CA PHE A 534 -2.80 -3.02 24.25
C PHE A 534 -3.13 -1.75 23.47
N ILE A 535 -3.07 -1.86 22.16
CA ILE A 535 -3.37 -0.79 21.22
C ILE A 535 -4.77 -1.08 20.71
N THR A 536 -5.67 -0.13 20.92
CA THR A 536 -7.07 -0.21 20.51
C THR A 536 -7.36 0.82 19.43
N ASP A 537 -8.54 0.75 18.85
CA ASP A 537 -9.13 1.77 17.98
C ASP A 537 -9.34 3.12 18.71
N GLU A 538 -9.64 3.10 20.01
CA GLU A 538 -9.99 4.29 20.80
C GLU A 538 -8.83 4.86 21.65
N GLY A 539 -7.75 4.11 21.83
CA GLY A 539 -6.65 4.50 22.70
C GLY A 539 -5.65 3.42 23.07
N LEU A 540 -4.81 3.73 24.05
CA LEU A 540 -3.80 2.84 24.60
C LEU A 540 -4.21 2.36 25.99
N LEU A 541 -4.30 1.04 26.18
CA LEU A 541 -4.54 0.41 27.47
C LEU A 541 -3.26 -0.24 27.99
N PHE A 542 -2.76 0.21 29.14
CA PHE A 542 -1.59 -0.34 29.79
C PHE A 542 -1.99 -1.15 31.04
N LEU A 543 -1.53 -2.39 31.14
CA LEU A 543 -1.74 -3.28 32.29
C LEU A 543 -0.43 -3.49 33.04
N ALA A 544 -0.34 -2.97 34.26
CA ALA A 544 0.84 -3.14 35.12
C ALA A 544 1.03 -4.59 35.59
N GLY A 545 2.29 -4.98 35.87
CA GLY A 545 2.58 -6.24 36.58
C GLY A 545 3.00 -7.43 35.70
N ALA A 546 3.39 -7.20 34.44
CA ALA A 546 3.85 -8.25 33.54
C ALA A 546 5.11 -8.98 34.08
N LYS A 547 4.97 -10.29 34.35
CA LYS A 547 6.10 -11.18 34.73
C LYS A 547 6.88 -11.63 33.47
N GLY A 548 8.19 -11.85 33.57
CA GLY A 548 9.01 -12.33 32.44
C GLY A 548 8.56 -13.71 31.91
N GLY A 549 8.69 -13.99 30.61
CA GLY A 549 8.28 -15.27 30.00
C GLY A 549 7.93 -15.17 28.49
N LEU A 550 7.20 -16.17 27.97
CA LEU A 550 6.70 -16.22 26.58
C LEU A 550 5.64 -15.15 26.30
N VAL A 551 6.08 -13.90 26.10
CA VAL A 551 5.23 -12.70 25.95
C VAL A 551 4.08 -12.89 24.97
N LYS A 552 4.33 -13.37 23.74
CA LYS A 552 3.27 -13.56 22.73
C LYS A 552 2.17 -14.53 23.17
N ARG A 553 2.53 -15.61 23.87
CA ARG A 553 1.56 -16.60 24.36
C ARG A 553 0.70 -16.01 25.47
N ARG A 554 1.29 -15.21 26.36
CA ARG A 554 0.57 -14.47 27.40
C ARG A 554 -0.42 -13.48 26.79
N LEU A 555 0.05 -12.61 25.89
CA LEU A 555 -0.81 -11.60 25.24
C LEU A 555 -2.00 -12.26 24.54
N LYS A 556 -1.77 -13.36 23.80
CA LYS A 556 -2.85 -14.13 23.15
C LYS A 556 -3.84 -14.73 24.15
N ALA A 557 -3.37 -15.27 25.28
CA ALA A 557 -4.25 -15.81 26.32
C ALA A 557 -5.07 -14.70 26.98
N THR A 558 -4.44 -13.57 27.32
CA THR A 558 -5.11 -12.41 27.90
C THR A 558 -6.21 -11.87 26.99
N LEU A 559 -5.98 -11.83 25.67
CA LEU A 559 -6.97 -11.38 24.68
C LEU A 559 -8.05 -12.41 24.35
N ALA A 560 -7.78 -13.71 24.54
CA ALA A 560 -8.79 -14.75 24.33
C ALA A 560 -9.83 -14.74 25.46
N ASP A 561 -9.40 -14.40 26.67
CA ASP A 561 -10.22 -14.50 27.88
C ASP A 561 -10.86 -13.17 28.30
N ASN A 562 -10.51 -12.03 27.67
CA ASN A 562 -10.96 -10.70 28.12
C ASN A 562 -11.17 -9.70 26.96
N GLY A 563 -12.28 -8.96 27.00
CA GLY A 563 -12.50 -7.76 26.18
C GLY A 563 -11.86 -6.49 26.78
N VAL A 564 -11.82 -5.38 26.02
CA VAL A 564 -11.17 -4.13 26.48
C VAL A 564 -11.79 -3.57 27.76
N ALA A 565 -13.12 -3.67 27.92
CA ALA A 565 -13.80 -3.25 29.14
C ALA A 565 -13.37 -4.06 30.38
N GLU A 566 -13.16 -5.37 30.22
CA GLU A 566 -12.72 -6.28 31.29
C GLU A 566 -11.26 -6.03 31.65
N LEU A 567 -10.40 -5.84 30.63
CA LEU A 567 -9.00 -5.46 30.84
C LEU A 567 -8.88 -4.12 31.56
N ARG A 568 -9.71 -3.13 31.21
CA ARG A 568 -9.73 -1.81 31.87
C ARG A 568 -10.16 -1.90 33.33
N ALA A 569 -11.02 -2.85 33.68
CA ALA A 569 -11.46 -3.07 35.07
C ALA A 569 -10.41 -3.80 35.92
N MET A 570 -9.32 -4.32 35.33
CA MET A 570 -8.26 -5.00 36.06
C MET A 570 -7.45 -4.04 36.94
N ALA A 571 -7.01 -4.54 38.10
CA ALA A 571 -6.16 -3.79 39.01
C ALA A 571 -4.82 -3.42 38.33
N GLY A 572 -4.47 -2.14 38.33
CA GLY A 572 -3.25 -1.62 37.69
C GLY A 572 -3.39 -1.33 36.19
N ALA A 573 -4.63 -1.34 35.66
CA ALA A 573 -4.92 -0.84 34.32
C ALA A 573 -4.85 0.68 34.25
N ARG A 574 -4.28 1.20 33.18
CA ARG A 574 -4.22 2.63 32.85
C ARG A 574 -4.67 2.83 31.41
N TRP A 575 -5.68 3.67 31.24
CA TRP A 575 -6.26 4.00 29.94
C TRP A 575 -5.77 5.37 29.50
N LEU A 576 -5.29 5.47 28.26
CA LEU A 576 -4.83 6.69 27.61
C LEU A 576 -5.58 6.82 26.28
N PRO A 577 -6.74 7.47 26.24
CA PRO A 577 -7.52 7.61 25.02
C PRO A 577 -6.80 8.53 24.02
N PHE A 578 -6.90 8.24 22.72
CA PHE A 578 -6.18 9.04 21.71
C PHE A 578 -6.64 10.50 21.68
N GLU A 579 -7.90 10.77 22.00
CA GLU A 579 -8.47 12.13 22.10
C GLU A 579 -7.89 12.99 23.23
N GLU A 580 -7.32 12.36 24.25
CA GLU A 580 -6.61 13.07 25.31
C GLU A 580 -5.16 13.31 24.93
N LEU A 581 -4.64 12.72 23.85
CA LEU A 581 -3.26 12.97 23.39
C LEU A 581 -3.21 14.27 22.59
N ARG A 582 -2.53 15.27 23.15
CA ARG A 582 -2.21 16.53 22.47
C ARG A 582 -1.09 16.37 21.46
N SER A 583 -0.12 15.51 21.75
CA SER A 583 0.96 15.16 20.84
C SER A 583 1.60 13.83 21.25
N GLY A 584 2.08 13.11 20.25
CA GLY A 584 2.91 11.93 20.41
C GLY A 584 4.22 12.13 19.67
N GLU A 585 5.35 12.04 20.37
CA GLU A 585 6.66 11.99 19.74
C GLU A 585 7.21 10.58 19.88
N ALA A 586 7.08 9.79 18.81
CA ALA A 586 7.84 8.57 18.67
C ALA A 586 9.18 8.88 18.00
N LYS A 587 10.28 8.74 18.75
CA LYS A 587 11.62 8.82 18.16
C LYS A 587 11.93 7.47 17.53
N GLU A 588 11.88 7.38 16.21
CA GLU A 588 12.68 6.37 15.52
C GLU A 588 14.15 6.55 15.93
N PRO A 589 14.87 5.48 16.26
CA PRO A 589 16.25 5.61 16.68
C PRO A 589 17.08 6.27 15.56
N GLY A 590 17.82 7.32 15.94
CA GLY A 590 18.67 8.06 15.01
C GLY A 590 19.71 7.18 14.32
N ILE A 591 20.06 7.60 13.10
CA ILE A 591 20.92 6.98 12.06
C ILE A 591 22.17 6.25 12.57
N LEU A 592 22.72 6.62 13.73
CA LEU A 592 23.91 5.99 14.31
C LEU A 592 23.67 4.57 14.87
N TRP A 593 22.46 4.24 15.32
CA TRP A 593 22.15 2.88 15.82
C TRP A 593 21.69 1.93 14.70
N THR A 594 21.11 2.46 13.62
CA THR A 594 20.64 1.71 12.44
C THR A 594 21.79 1.10 11.63
N LEU A 595 23.02 1.58 11.81
CA LEU A 595 24.22 1.07 11.14
C LEU A 595 24.66 -0.33 11.61
N ALA A 596 24.16 -0.84 12.74
CA ALA A 596 24.62 -2.11 13.31
C ALA A 596 23.75 -3.35 12.98
N MET A 597 22.52 -3.20 12.46
CA MET A 597 21.62 -4.35 12.24
C MET A 597 20.75 -4.16 10.99
N SER A 598 21.23 -4.59 9.83
CA SER A 598 20.44 -4.63 8.60
C SER A 598 20.44 -6.02 7.94
N ASN A 599 20.05 -7.07 8.67
CA ASN A 599 19.61 -8.33 8.05
C ASN A 599 18.09 -8.42 8.16
N ALA A 600 17.43 -8.79 7.07
CA ALA A 600 16.00 -9.10 6.96
C ALA A 600 15.54 -10.33 7.77
N TYR A 601 16.05 -10.49 8.99
CA TYR A 601 15.58 -11.41 10.03
C TYR A 601 15.86 -10.76 11.39
N ALA A 602 15.19 -9.64 11.69
CA ALA A 602 15.20 -9.05 13.04
C ALA A 602 14.12 -7.96 13.21
N ASN A 603 12.84 -8.29 13.12
CA ASN A 603 11.81 -7.42 13.75
C ASN A 603 11.71 -7.70 15.27
N ARG A 604 12.85 -7.85 15.95
CA ARG A 604 12.90 -8.14 17.40
C ARG A 604 13.37 -6.97 18.26
N ASP A 605 14.28 -6.12 17.79
CA ASP A 605 15.02 -5.24 18.70
C ASP A 605 15.05 -3.75 18.33
N ASN A 606 13.95 -3.17 17.81
CA ASN A 606 13.84 -1.70 17.77
C ASN A 606 13.26 -1.20 19.10
N PRO A 607 14.03 -0.44 19.91
CA PRO A 607 13.55 -0.03 21.22
C PRO A 607 12.43 1.00 21.09
N ILE A 608 11.24 0.67 21.59
CA ILE A 608 10.12 1.60 21.69
C ILE A 608 10.55 2.76 22.59
N LYS A 609 10.41 3.99 22.08
CA LYS A 609 10.55 5.24 22.82
C LYS A 609 9.50 6.23 22.34
N VAL A 610 8.43 6.33 23.10
CA VAL A 610 7.28 7.16 22.78
C VAL A 610 7.01 8.09 23.96
N THR A 611 6.92 9.38 23.67
CA THR A 611 6.47 10.39 24.64
C THR A 611 5.07 10.82 24.25
N LEU A 612 4.11 10.63 25.15
CA LEU A 612 2.71 10.99 24.98
C LEU A 612 2.42 12.20 25.86
N THR A 613 1.87 13.27 25.31
CA THR A 613 1.45 14.45 26.08
C THR A 613 -0.07 14.51 26.07
N THR A 614 -0.70 14.56 27.23
CA THR A 614 -2.15 14.63 27.36
C THR A 614 -2.67 16.08 27.36
N THR A 615 -3.98 16.26 27.15
CA THR A 615 -4.66 17.58 27.05
C THR A 615 -4.62 18.38 28.35
N ASP A 616 -4.54 17.71 29.50
CA ASP A 616 -4.31 18.30 30.82
C ASP A 616 -2.84 18.70 31.07
N GLY A 617 -1.94 18.44 30.10
CA GLY A 617 -0.52 18.74 30.17
C GLY A 617 0.33 17.63 30.83
N ALA A 618 -0.24 16.50 31.24
CA ALA A 618 0.55 15.39 31.74
C ALA A 618 1.39 14.76 30.62
N THR A 619 2.53 14.18 30.97
CA THR A 619 3.44 13.52 30.02
C THR A 619 3.69 12.09 30.44
N HIS A 620 3.44 11.15 29.54
CA HIS A 620 3.69 9.73 29.73
C HIS A 620 4.84 9.24 28.85
N ARG A 621 5.77 8.49 29.44
CA ARG A 621 6.91 7.92 28.73
C ARG A 621 6.75 6.42 28.60
N LEU A 622 6.57 5.97 27.37
CA LEU A 622 6.50 4.57 27.00
C LEU A 622 7.85 4.10 26.42
N ALA A 623 8.44 3.09 27.05
CA ALA A 623 9.76 2.57 26.69
C ALA A 623 9.79 1.04 26.63
N SER A 624 10.58 0.49 25.72
CA SER A 624 10.88 -0.95 25.70
C SER A 624 11.75 -1.39 26.89
N THR A 625 11.67 -2.68 27.23
CA THR A 625 12.57 -3.40 28.13
C THR A 625 13.42 -4.41 27.34
N ASN A 626 14.40 -5.02 28.00
CA ASN A 626 15.20 -6.13 27.46
C ASN A 626 14.41 -7.41 27.13
N THR A 627 13.09 -7.43 27.37
CA THR A 627 12.21 -8.58 27.12
C THR A 627 10.95 -8.19 26.35
N THR A 628 10.92 -6.99 25.76
CA THR A 628 9.78 -6.52 24.98
C THR A 628 9.58 -7.39 23.74
N ASP A 629 8.36 -7.86 23.54
CA ASP A 629 7.95 -8.58 22.34
C ASP A 629 6.52 -8.14 21.96
N ALA A 630 6.17 -8.21 20.67
CA ALA A 630 4.93 -7.66 20.13
C ALA A 630 4.22 -8.66 19.22
N LEU A 631 2.89 -8.57 19.13
CA LEU A 631 2.16 -9.24 18.06
C LEU A 631 2.54 -8.63 16.68
N PRO A 632 2.40 -9.38 15.58
CA PRO A 632 2.73 -8.88 14.24
C PRO A 632 2.05 -7.53 13.96
N GLY A 633 2.79 -6.59 13.37
CA GLY A 633 2.28 -5.24 13.02
C GLY A 633 2.03 -4.29 14.19
N SER A 634 2.06 -4.73 15.45
CA SER A 634 1.65 -3.89 16.60
C SER A 634 2.59 -2.70 16.87
N ARG A 635 3.89 -2.80 16.56
CA ARG A 635 4.83 -1.68 16.74
C ARG A 635 4.59 -0.57 15.70
N ASP A 636 4.40 -0.95 14.45
CA ASP A 636 4.13 -0.01 13.36
C ASP A 636 2.74 0.63 13.55
N LEU A 637 1.78 -0.14 14.06
CA LEU A 637 0.48 0.37 14.49
C LEU A 637 0.62 1.43 15.60
N LEU A 638 1.40 1.15 16.66
CA LEU A 638 1.66 2.12 17.73
C LEU A 638 2.24 3.43 17.19
N TYR A 639 3.24 3.35 16.31
CA TYR A 639 3.87 4.53 15.75
C TYR A 639 2.93 5.34 14.85
N ARG A 640 2.12 4.67 14.03
CA ARG A 640 1.10 5.33 13.20
C ARG A 640 0.03 6.04 14.05
N MET A 641 -0.48 5.36 15.06
CA MET A 641 -1.53 5.90 15.94
C MET A 641 -1.03 7.09 16.77
N VAL A 642 0.25 7.09 17.17
CA VAL A 642 0.81 8.12 18.05
C VAL A 642 1.34 9.35 17.32
N ASN A 643 1.94 9.19 16.14
CA ASN A 643 2.53 10.31 15.38
C ASN A 643 1.50 11.12 14.57
N GLY A 644 0.21 10.77 14.64
CA GLY A 644 -0.85 11.40 13.87
C GLY A 644 -0.88 10.88 12.43
N GLY A 645 -1.87 10.05 12.11
CA GLY A 645 -2.27 9.84 10.73
C GLY A 645 -2.83 11.14 10.17
N SER A 646 -2.05 11.75 9.26
CA SER A 646 -2.57 12.61 8.20
C SER A 646 -3.02 11.74 7.03
#